data_AF-A0A1Z9QQ31-F1
#
_entry.id   AF-A0A1Z9QQ31-F1
#
_cell.length_a   1.000
_cell.length_b   1.000
_cell.length_c   1.000
_cell.angle_alpha   90.00
_cell.angle_beta   90.00
_cell.angle_gamma   90.00
#
_symmetry.space_group_name_H-M   'P 1'
#
loop_
_entity.id
_entity.type
_entity.pdbx_description
1 polymer ?
#
loop_
_entity_poly.entity_id
_entity_poly.type
_entity_poly.pdbx_seq_one_letter_code
_entity_poly.pdbx_strand_id
1 'polypeptide(L)'
;MKKPLTFCLFLCLLCTAGTGFTAHAFAQDEEQSEPKSGYEVTVPNPLDAASATQLIKDLTKLANSVPADRRTTVLLKFQSDSKVPGKTTFEDALKVARGITSPQLRRLKIVTFLDGEITGHSVLAIIASEALLTTREAVIGNAVADEIQADPTILLTYESIAERRGLFPTPIVAALADPGLELAEITRIGGEREYATTKTLNELRKEGKILKENIISPAGLPLKFDAQQLRSARISAGIIDTIDQGLELLDLATIEPLKQAGLLGDPKGAMLEITGAITGGRVQRWQSNLSATLKSGDTNTWLIAMDSTGGDLNGSMILAGWFSQPEPPLRTVAANISGEARGDAALIALACKPLMMTPDSTIGGPGAYAISTEGLQPYDEVIDQIATSTNRPAALIRGILDPTTVVYQYTNRKTGRIRYATEQDLVLNVDDPELEKAKWKRGEQIQLSEGLDAATAISLGLADGEAASTADAAKRLGLTETPPLVSDRGLVRFVENIGRSTSVAFLLLFVGFIALSAEASSPGLSIPGFIALTCFALFFWMKFLAGTAEWLELVAFTLGLICIGIEIFVLPGVGIFGIGGVLLMILGIVLMSQTFILPQNSFQYQILNRGIWTALAALLGLIAGVIAMRYALPHVPLFSGLMMEPENETRINEAEKLADYSNLLGRIGLTTTPLRPAGKIKVDEQLVQVVSDGSVIPRGQRVKITEVNGTRVVVEAQEDA
;
A
#
# COMPACT_ATOMS: atom_id res chain seq x y z
N MET A 1 -86.18 -32.93 -10.45
CA MET A 1 -85.68 -32.36 -9.17
C MET A 1 -84.18 -32.11 -9.30
N LYS A 2 -83.78 -30.85 -9.05
CA LYS A 2 -82.47 -30.36 -8.57
C LYS A 2 -81.20 -30.61 -9.43
N LYS A 3 -80.91 -29.57 -10.24
CA LYS A 3 -79.64 -28.86 -10.52
C LYS A 3 -78.30 -29.55 -10.16
N PRO A 4 -77.35 -29.62 -11.11
CA PRO A 4 -75.96 -29.90 -10.84
C PRO A 4 -75.14 -28.62 -10.60
N LEU A 5 -74.20 -28.80 -9.68
CA LEU A 5 -72.91 -28.17 -9.43
C LEU A 5 -72.20 -27.61 -10.69
N THR A 6 -72.38 -26.34 -11.06
CA THR A 6 -71.45 -25.56 -11.92
C THR A 6 -71.79 -24.06 -11.87
N PHE A 7 -71.49 -23.37 -10.76
CA PHE A 7 -71.67 -21.90 -10.73
C PHE A 7 -70.78 -21.17 -9.70
N CYS A 8 -69.51 -21.57 -9.54
CA CYS A 8 -68.57 -20.82 -8.67
C CYS A 8 -67.22 -20.52 -9.32
N LEU A 9 -67.13 -20.53 -10.67
CA LEU A 9 -65.89 -20.26 -11.40
C LEU A 9 -66.01 -19.13 -12.45
N PHE A 10 -67.07 -18.31 -12.42
CA PHE A 10 -67.32 -17.30 -13.47
C PHE A 10 -67.50 -15.84 -12.97
N LEU A 11 -67.12 -15.53 -11.73
CA LEU A 11 -67.24 -14.17 -11.17
C LEU A 11 -65.91 -13.57 -10.62
N CYS A 12 -64.75 -14.06 -11.08
CA CYS A 12 -63.45 -13.45 -10.79
C CYS A 12 -62.65 -13.07 -12.06
N LEU A 13 -63.27 -13.06 -13.25
CA LEU A 13 -62.58 -12.79 -14.52
C LEU A 13 -63.06 -11.52 -15.25
N LEU A 14 -63.72 -10.58 -14.56
CA LEU A 14 -64.33 -9.40 -15.20
C LEU A 14 -64.00 -8.04 -14.53
N CYS A 15 -62.90 -7.96 -13.76
CA CYS A 15 -62.37 -6.68 -13.24
C CYS A 15 -60.92 -6.36 -13.66
N THR A 16 -60.34 -7.08 -14.64
CA THR A 16 -58.95 -6.84 -15.10
C THR A 16 -58.88 -6.58 -16.61
N ALA A 17 -59.80 -5.77 -17.13
CA ALA A 17 -59.77 -5.29 -18.51
C ALA A 17 -60.18 -3.81 -18.52
N GLY A 18 -59.29 -2.93 -18.05
CA GLY A 18 -59.61 -1.51 -17.93
C GLY A 18 -58.52 -0.60 -17.41
N THR A 19 -57.24 -0.96 -17.51
CA THR A 19 -56.10 -0.06 -17.21
C THR A 19 -54.88 -0.50 -18.00
N GLY A 20 -54.99 -0.53 -19.33
CA GLY A 20 -53.92 -1.01 -20.19
C GLY A 20 -53.96 -0.36 -21.57
N PHE A 21 -54.30 0.92 -21.67
CA PHE A 21 -54.23 1.64 -22.95
C PHE A 21 -54.13 3.18 -22.79
N THR A 22 -53.44 3.68 -21.77
CA THR A 22 -53.08 5.13 -21.68
C THR A 22 -51.78 5.33 -20.88
N ALA A 23 -50.73 4.57 -21.18
CA ALA A 23 -49.39 4.78 -20.60
C ALA A 23 -48.26 4.38 -21.58
N HIS A 24 -48.49 4.55 -22.89
CA HIS A 24 -47.51 4.24 -23.94
C HIS A 24 -47.24 5.45 -24.87
N ALA A 25 -47.46 6.67 -24.37
CA ALA A 25 -47.24 7.90 -25.16
C ALA A 25 -46.34 8.95 -24.49
N PHE A 26 -45.71 8.64 -23.35
CA PHE A 26 -44.76 9.55 -22.69
C PHE A 26 -43.51 8.87 -22.10
N ALA A 27 -43.21 7.64 -22.51
CA ALA A 27 -41.85 7.10 -22.37
C ALA A 27 -41.12 7.44 -23.68
N GLN A 28 -40.67 8.68 -23.82
CA GLN A 28 -39.58 8.95 -24.74
C GLN A 28 -38.38 8.17 -24.21
N ASP A 29 -37.77 7.38 -25.09
CA ASP A 29 -36.54 6.63 -24.89
C ASP A 29 -35.48 7.51 -24.18
N GLU A 30 -35.29 7.32 -22.88
CA GLU A 30 -33.98 7.50 -22.28
C GLU A 30 -33.15 6.30 -22.74
N GLU A 31 -32.63 6.36 -23.97
CA GLU A 31 -31.47 5.55 -24.34
C GLU A 31 -30.40 5.84 -23.28
N GLN A 32 -30.16 4.88 -22.38
CA GLN A 32 -28.96 4.86 -21.56
C GLN A 32 -27.76 4.77 -22.53
N SER A 33 -27.24 5.93 -22.90
CA SER A 33 -26.01 6.08 -23.68
C SER A 33 -24.92 5.22 -23.04
N GLU A 34 -24.46 4.18 -23.75
CA GLU A 34 -23.24 3.46 -23.34
C GLU A 34 -22.13 4.49 -23.05
N PRO A 35 -21.42 4.39 -21.91
CA PRO A 35 -20.38 5.35 -21.56
C PRO A 35 -19.28 5.31 -22.62
N LYS A 36 -19.11 6.41 -23.37
CA LYS A 36 -18.10 6.51 -24.43
C LYS A 36 -16.73 6.74 -23.80
N SER A 37 -15.78 5.87 -24.07
CA SER A 37 -14.37 6.07 -23.69
C SER A 37 -13.57 6.73 -24.82
N GLY A 38 -12.57 7.52 -24.44
CA GLY A 38 -11.59 8.10 -25.35
C GLY A 38 -10.16 7.76 -24.94
N TYR A 39 -9.20 8.16 -25.75
CA TYR A 39 -7.77 8.04 -25.44
C TYR A 39 -7.13 9.43 -25.39
N GLU A 40 -6.14 9.64 -24.52
CA GLU A 40 -5.29 10.84 -24.56
C GLU A 40 -3.85 10.51 -24.92
N VAL A 41 -3.21 11.46 -25.62
CA VAL A 41 -1.79 11.42 -25.97
C VAL A 41 -1.21 12.81 -25.80
N THR A 42 -0.16 12.94 -24.99
CA THR A 42 0.64 14.17 -24.95
C THR A 42 1.54 14.21 -26.18
N VAL A 43 1.43 15.29 -26.96
CA VAL A 43 2.25 15.53 -28.14
C VAL A 43 3.45 16.39 -27.73
N PRO A 44 4.70 15.90 -27.90
CA PRO A 44 5.88 16.70 -27.62
C PRO A 44 5.87 17.99 -28.47
N ASN A 45 6.28 19.09 -27.86
CA ASN A 45 6.49 20.35 -28.55
C ASN A 45 7.82 20.95 -28.06
N PRO A 46 8.87 20.99 -28.87
CA PRO A 46 8.90 20.68 -30.31
C PRO A 46 8.71 19.19 -30.64
N LEU A 47 8.10 18.91 -31.79
CA LEU A 47 7.84 17.58 -32.31
C LEU A 47 8.97 17.17 -33.27
N ASP A 48 9.76 16.16 -32.87
CA ASP A 48 10.82 15.61 -33.70
C ASP A 48 10.36 14.42 -34.57
N ALA A 49 11.23 14.00 -35.50
CA ALA A 49 10.95 12.90 -36.42
C ALA A 49 10.65 11.56 -35.72
N ALA A 50 11.31 11.26 -34.61
CA ALA A 50 11.09 10.03 -33.87
C ALA A 50 9.70 10.02 -33.22
N SER A 51 9.36 11.10 -32.53
CA SER A 51 8.07 11.32 -31.87
C SER A 51 6.92 11.34 -32.88
N ALA A 52 7.08 12.04 -34.00
CA ALA A 52 6.09 12.06 -35.09
C ALA A 52 5.83 10.66 -35.66
N THR A 53 6.88 9.87 -35.88
CA THR A 53 6.76 8.49 -36.38
C THR A 53 6.01 7.60 -35.40
N GLN A 54 6.37 7.70 -34.12
CA GLN A 54 5.80 6.87 -33.08
C GLN A 54 4.35 7.23 -32.80
N LEU A 55 4.01 8.52 -32.77
CA LEU A 55 2.63 9.00 -32.62
C LEU A 55 1.72 8.39 -33.69
N ILE A 56 2.11 8.46 -34.96
CA ILE A 56 1.31 7.87 -36.05
C ILE A 56 1.23 6.35 -35.93
N LYS A 57 2.30 5.67 -35.51
CA LYS A 57 2.29 4.21 -35.29
C LYS A 57 1.29 3.82 -34.20
N ASP A 58 1.26 4.55 -33.09
CA ASP A 58 0.37 4.26 -31.96
C ASP A 58 -1.09 4.56 -32.30
N LEU A 59 -1.35 5.68 -32.98
CA LEU A 59 -2.69 5.99 -33.52
C LEU A 59 -3.15 4.92 -34.53
N THR A 60 -2.25 4.41 -35.38
CA THR A 60 -2.60 3.36 -36.36
C THR A 60 -2.94 2.04 -35.67
N LYS A 61 -2.16 1.65 -34.65
CA LYS A 61 -2.47 0.47 -33.83
C LYS A 61 -3.83 0.61 -33.17
N LEU A 62 -4.12 1.78 -32.58
CA LEU A 62 -5.40 2.05 -31.96
C LEU A 62 -6.55 2.00 -32.97
N ALA A 63 -6.41 2.65 -34.13
CA ALA A 63 -7.44 2.63 -35.17
C ALA A 63 -7.78 1.21 -35.63
N ASN A 64 -6.77 0.33 -35.68
CA ASN A 64 -6.95 -1.08 -36.05
C ASN A 64 -7.64 -1.91 -34.95
N SER A 65 -7.52 -1.53 -33.68
CA SER A 65 -8.20 -2.22 -32.58
C SER A 65 -9.66 -1.77 -32.41
N VAL A 66 -10.04 -0.61 -32.94
CA VAL A 66 -11.43 -0.10 -32.87
C VAL A 66 -12.33 -0.88 -33.85
N PRO A 67 -13.49 -1.41 -33.40
CA PRO A 67 -14.48 -2.06 -34.26
C PRO A 67 -14.92 -1.21 -35.45
N ALA A 68 -15.26 -1.84 -36.57
CA ALA A 68 -15.49 -1.16 -37.84
C ALA A 68 -16.72 -0.23 -37.86
N ASP A 69 -17.69 -0.48 -36.97
CA ASP A 69 -18.93 0.26 -36.78
C ASP A 69 -18.81 1.40 -35.74
N ARG A 70 -17.68 1.50 -35.04
CA ARG A 70 -17.45 2.46 -33.96
C ARG A 70 -16.37 3.48 -34.32
N ARG A 71 -16.51 4.66 -33.72
CA ARG A 71 -15.52 5.74 -33.81
C ARG A 71 -15.07 6.13 -32.40
N THR A 72 -13.77 6.24 -32.20
CA THR A 72 -13.19 6.53 -30.88
C THR A 72 -12.54 7.91 -30.87
N THR A 73 -12.78 8.69 -29.81
CA THR A 73 -12.16 10.01 -29.66
C THR A 73 -10.74 9.88 -29.14
N VAL A 74 -9.80 10.61 -29.75
CA VAL A 74 -8.43 10.73 -29.27
C VAL A 74 -8.09 12.19 -29.02
N LEU A 75 -7.72 12.52 -27.79
CA LEU A 75 -7.32 13.84 -27.34
C LEU A 75 -5.80 13.99 -27.47
N LEU A 76 -5.35 14.83 -28.40
CA LEU A 76 -3.95 15.21 -28.56
C LEU A 76 -3.68 16.46 -27.72
N LYS A 77 -2.91 16.31 -26.64
CA LYS A 77 -2.57 17.40 -25.73
C LYS A 77 -1.30 18.10 -26.19
N PHE A 78 -1.43 19.37 -26.56
CA PHE A 78 -0.32 20.26 -26.87
C PHE A 78 -0.11 21.20 -25.70
N GLN A 79 1.10 21.19 -25.16
CA GLN A 79 1.51 22.06 -24.06
C GLN A 79 2.77 22.82 -24.46
N SER A 80 2.91 24.05 -23.95
CA SER A 80 4.12 24.84 -24.17
C SER A 80 5.25 24.33 -23.26
N ASP A 81 6.10 23.42 -23.77
CA ASP A 81 7.25 22.92 -23.02
C ASP A 81 8.51 23.75 -23.31
N SER A 82 8.70 24.80 -22.52
CA SER A 82 9.84 25.73 -22.64
C SER A 82 11.19 25.11 -22.24
N LYS A 83 11.22 23.86 -21.75
CA LYS A 83 12.45 23.19 -21.29
C LYS A 83 13.12 22.31 -22.33
N VAL A 84 12.44 21.97 -23.44
CA VAL A 84 12.98 21.10 -24.48
C VAL A 84 13.61 21.95 -25.60
N PRO A 85 14.94 21.90 -25.78
CA PRO A 85 15.59 22.63 -26.86
C PRO A 85 15.26 22.01 -28.22
N GLY A 86 14.83 22.81 -29.19
CA GLY A 86 14.61 22.37 -30.57
C GLY A 86 13.48 23.13 -31.26
N LYS A 87 13.19 22.73 -32.50
CA LYS A 87 12.05 23.21 -33.29
C LYS A 87 11.41 22.07 -34.06
N THR A 88 10.10 22.15 -34.28
CA THR A 88 9.38 21.21 -35.12
C THR A 88 9.68 21.53 -36.58
N THR A 89 10.18 20.56 -37.34
CA THR A 89 10.38 20.73 -38.79
C THR A 89 9.05 20.66 -39.54
N PHE A 90 8.98 21.28 -40.72
CA PHE A 90 7.79 21.19 -41.56
C PHE A 90 7.45 19.73 -41.91
N GLU A 91 8.44 18.91 -42.22
CA GLU A 91 8.28 17.50 -42.59
C GLU A 91 7.67 16.67 -41.46
N ASP A 92 8.12 16.90 -40.22
CA ASP A 92 7.65 16.15 -39.05
C ASP A 92 6.20 16.51 -38.71
N ALA A 93 5.86 17.80 -38.75
CA ALA A 93 4.49 18.26 -38.58
C ALA A 93 3.57 17.77 -39.72
N LEU A 94 4.05 17.84 -40.96
CA LEU A 94 3.32 17.38 -42.14
C LEU A 94 3.05 15.88 -42.08
N LYS A 95 4.01 15.08 -41.58
CA LYS A 95 3.85 13.65 -41.36
C LYS A 95 2.69 13.37 -40.41
N VAL A 96 2.61 14.09 -39.29
CA VAL A 96 1.49 13.94 -38.34
C VAL A 96 0.19 14.38 -38.98
N ALA A 97 0.14 15.57 -39.59
CA ALA A 97 -1.06 16.12 -40.23
C ALA A 97 -1.63 15.20 -41.34
N ARG A 98 -0.76 14.67 -42.21
CA ARG A 98 -1.15 13.69 -43.24
C ARG A 98 -1.58 12.36 -42.63
N GLY A 99 -0.89 11.90 -41.59
CA GLY A 99 -1.22 10.68 -40.88
C GLY A 99 -2.61 10.74 -40.27
N ILE A 100 -2.91 11.78 -39.48
CA ILE A 100 -4.22 11.95 -38.84
C ILE A 100 -5.35 12.19 -39.83
N THR A 101 -5.07 12.86 -40.96
CA THR A 101 -6.04 13.05 -42.06
C THR A 101 -6.18 11.85 -42.99
N SER A 102 -5.39 10.78 -42.78
CA SER A 102 -5.39 9.62 -43.66
C SER A 102 -6.66 8.78 -43.51
N PRO A 103 -7.09 8.05 -44.56
CA PRO A 103 -8.20 7.12 -44.47
C PRO A 103 -8.01 6.01 -43.42
N GLN A 104 -6.75 5.70 -43.07
CA GLN A 104 -6.40 4.65 -42.11
C GLN A 104 -6.84 5.03 -40.68
N LEU A 105 -6.83 6.32 -40.35
CA LEU A 105 -7.21 6.83 -39.03
C LEU A 105 -8.65 7.36 -38.99
N ARG A 106 -9.49 7.09 -40.01
CA ARG A 106 -10.87 7.58 -40.09
C ARG A 106 -11.76 7.10 -38.93
N ARG A 107 -11.40 5.97 -38.31
CA ARG A 107 -12.04 5.42 -37.10
C ARG A 107 -11.73 6.21 -35.83
N LEU A 108 -10.79 7.13 -35.88
CA LEU A 108 -10.46 8.01 -34.78
C LEU A 108 -11.06 9.40 -35.03
N LYS A 109 -11.68 9.99 -34.01
CA LYS A 109 -12.05 11.41 -33.96
C LYS A 109 -10.93 12.13 -33.24
N ILE A 110 -10.07 12.82 -34.00
CA ILE A 110 -8.90 13.51 -33.45
C ILE A 110 -9.32 14.88 -32.94
N VAL A 111 -9.16 15.10 -31.63
CA VAL A 111 -9.47 16.35 -30.95
C VAL A 111 -8.17 16.88 -30.36
N THR A 112 -7.89 18.17 -30.56
CA THR A 112 -6.75 18.83 -29.90
C THR A 112 -7.19 19.42 -28.58
N PHE A 113 -6.40 19.22 -27.53
CA PHE A 113 -6.42 20.04 -26.32
C PHE A 113 -5.18 20.93 -26.32
N LEU A 114 -5.39 22.24 -26.31
CA LEU A 114 -4.32 23.24 -26.38
C LEU A 114 -4.22 23.99 -25.05
N ASP A 115 -3.01 23.98 -24.49
CA ASP A 115 -2.68 24.66 -23.24
C ASP A 115 -1.37 25.44 -23.38
N GLY A 116 -1.45 26.76 -23.20
CA GLY A 116 -0.36 27.70 -23.46
C GLY A 116 -0.17 28.08 -24.94
N GLU A 117 0.97 28.71 -25.25
CA GLU A 117 1.30 29.21 -26.59
C GLU A 117 2.01 28.14 -27.44
N ILE A 118 1.47 27.88 -28.64
CA ILE A 118 2.08 27.03 -29.67
C ILE A 118 2.34 27.85 -30.93
N THR A 119 3.58 27.78 -31.40
CA THR A 119 4.08 28.43 -32.63
C THR A 119 4.83 27.42 -33.50
N GLY A 120 5.27 27.85 -34.68
CA GLY A 120 6.02 27.02 -35.61
C GLY A 120 5.18 25.90 -36.21
N HIS A 121 5.85 24.90 -36.80
CA HIS A 121 5.15 23.89 -37.60
C HIS A 121 4.25 22.96 -36.79
N SER A 122 4.37 22.91 -35.47
CA SER A 122 3.43 22.19 -34.59
C SER A 122 1.98 22.62 -34.80
N VAL A 123 1.73 23.87 -35.20
CA VAL A 123 0.40 24.40 -35.54
C VAL A 123 -0.29 23.59 -36.65
N LEU A 124 0.48 23.01 -37.59
CA LEU A 124 -0.10 22.21 -38.68
C LEU A 124 -0.83 20.97 -38.18
N ALA A 125 -0.33 20.33 -37.12
CA ALA A 125 -1.00 19.18 -36.51
C ALA A 125 -2.31 19.57 -35.81
N ILE A 126 -2.37 20.77 -35.25
CA ILE A 126 -3.60 21.34 -34.65
C ILE A 126 -4.64 21.63 -35.73
N ILE A 127 -4.24 22.27 -36.84
CA ILE A 127 -5.13 22.54 -37.98
C ILE A 127 -5.69 21.25 -38.58
N ALA A 128 -4.89 20.18 -38.55
CA ALA A 128 -5.26 18.87 -39.08
C ALA A 128 -6.23 18.07 -38.17
N SER A 129 -6.70 18.63 -37.05
CA SER A 129 -7.65 18.00 -36.13
C SER A 129 -9.11 18.30 -36.49
N GLU A 130 -10.06 17.62 -35.85
CA GLU A 130 -11.51 17.79 -36.12
C GLU A 130 -12.22 18.70 -35.12
N ALA A 131 -11.65 18.87 -33.93
CA ALA A 131 -12.13 19.81 -32.94
C ALA A 131 -10.94 20.29 -32.10
N LEU A 132 -11.10 21.48 -31.52
CA LEU A 132 -10.12 22.10 -30.65
C LEU A 132 -10.79 22.46 -29.31
N LEU A 133 -10.16 22.08 -28.21
CA LEU A 133 -10.45 22.53 -26.85
C LEU A 133 -9.26 23.36 -26.38
N THR A 134 -9.53 24.45 -25.69
CA THR A 134 -8.51 25.43 -25.29
C THR A 134 -8.59 25.73 -23.79
N THR A 135 -7.47 25.90 -23.11
CA THR A 135 -7.44 26.61 -21.81
C THR A 135 -7.54 28.13 -22.03
N ARG A 136 -7.70 28.91 -20.96
CA ARG A 136 -7.74 30.38 -21.06
C ARG A 136 -6.41 30.98 -21.55
N GLU A 137 -5.32 30.27 -21.32
CA GLU A 137 -3.96 30.69 -21.69
C GLU A 137 -3.55 30.21 -23.10
N ALA A 138 -4.43 29.46 -23.77
CA ALA A 138 -4.16 28.91 -25.08
C ALA A 138 -3.97 30.01 -26.14
N VAL A 139 -2.85 29.93 -26.87
CA VAL A 139 -2.54 30.83 -27.99
C VAL A 139 -2.01 30.01 -29.16
N ILE A 140 -2.58 30.24 -30.35
CA ILE A 140 -2.01 29.77 -31.62
C ILE A 140 -1.33 30.96 -32.29
N GLY A 141 0.00 30.88 -32.43
CA GLY A 141 0.80 31.93 -33.06
C GLY A 141 1.29 31.55 -34.45
N ASN A 142 2.27 32.32 -34.93
CA ASN A 142 2.88 32.18 -36.26
C ASN A 142 3.33 30.74 -36.55
N ALA A 143 2.73 30.12 -37.56
CA ALA A 143 2.97 28.73 -37.93
C ALA A 143 4.30 28.51 -38.67
N VAL A 144 4.93 29.59 -39.13
CA VAL A 144 6.24 29.57 -39.81
C VAL A 144 7.28 30.39 -39.05
N ALA A 145 7.14 30.50 -37.72
CA ALA A 145 8.07 31.25 -36.86
C ALA A 145 9.53 30.75 -36.97
N ASP A 146 9.71 29.49 -37.36
CA ASP A 146 10.99 28.80 -37.45
C ASP A 146 11.64 28.83 -38.84
N GLU A 147 10.93 29.41 -39.82
CA GLU A 147 11.38 29.49 -41.21
C GLU A 147 12.16 30.78 -41.47
N ILE A 148 13.26 30.64 -42.21
CA ILE A 148 14.13 31.77 -42.57
C ILE A 148 13.65 32.43 -43.87
N GLN A 149 12.99 31.67 -44.74
CA GLN A 149 12.51 32.12 -46.04
C GLN A 149 11.10 31.61 -46.29
N ALA A 150 10.24 32.45 -46.88
CA ALA A 150 8.90 32.05 -47.28
C ALA A 150 8.95 31.01 -48.42
N ASP A 151 8.31 29.86 -48.22
CA ASP A 151 8.12 28.82 -49.24
C ASP A 151 6.63 28.71 -49.62
N PRO A 152 6.24 29.04 -50.86
CA PRO A 152 4.86 28.91 -51.33
C PRO A 152 4.28 27.49 -51.20
N THR A 153 5.13 26.47 -51.23
CA THR A 153 4.73 25.05 -51.11
C THR A 153 4.23 24.74 -49.71
N ILE A 154 4.84 25.34 -48.69
CA ILE A 154 4.40 25.22 -47.29
C ILE A 154 3.00 25.80 -47.17
N LEU A 155 2.80 27.04 -47.64
CA LEU A 155 1.50 27.72 -47.59
C LEU A 155 0.39 26.90 -48.26
N LEU A 156 0.61 26.43 -49.49
CA LEU A 156 -0.35 25.59 -50.22
C LEU A 156 -0.67 24.29 -49.47
N THR A 157 0.30 23.73 -48.75
CA THR A 157 0.10 22.51 -47.95
C THR A 157 -0.77 22.79 -46.73
N TYR A 158 -0.54 23.91 -46.04
CA TYR A 158 -1.37 24.36 -44.91
C TYR A 158 -2.82 24.57 -45.35
N GLU A 159 -3.05 25.29 -46.44
CA GLU A 159 -4.38 25.53 -47.01
C GLU A 159 -5.07 24.21 -47.40
N SER A 160 -4.34 23.30 -48.07
CA SER A 160 -4.89 22.01 -48.48
C SER A 160 -5.33 21.14 -47.28
N ILE A 161 -4.57 21.15 -46.18
CA ILE A 161 -4.93 20.44 -44.95
C ILE A 161 -6.14 21.09 -44.28
N ALA A 162 -6.17 22.42 -44.23
CA ALA A 162 -7.28 23.18 -43.66
C ALA A 162 -8.59 22.93 -44.39
N GLU A 163 -8.59 22.99 -45.73
CA GLU A 163 -9.75 22.70 -46.57
C GLU A 163 -10.27 21.27 -46.37
N ARG A 164 -9.35 20.31 -46.23
CA ARG A 164 -9.71 18.90 -46.00
C ARG A 164 -10.41 18.69 -44.66
N ARG A 165 -10.03 19.43 -43.62
CA ARG A 165 -10.56 19.26 -42.26
C ARG A 165 -11.73 20.16 -41.92
N GLY A 166 -11.72 21.39 -42.43
CA GLY A 166 -12.75 22.39 -42.20
C GLY A 166 -12.78 22.98 -40.79
N LEU A 167 -11.81 22.68 -39.92
CA LEU A 167 -11.74 23.23 -38.55
C LEU A 167 -11.31 24.72 -38.57
N PHE A 168 -10.34 25.07 -39.41
CA PHE A 168 -9.86 26.43 -39.57
C PHE A 168 -10.29 26.99 -40.93
N PRO A 169 -10.85 28.21 -40.99
CA PRO A 169 -11.05 28.93 -42.25
C PRO A 169 -9.72 29.15 -43.00
N THR A 170 -9.70 28.86 -44.31
CA THR A 170 -8.50 29.01 -45.16
C THR A 170 -7.82 30.39 -45.04
N PRO A 171 -8.56 31.52 -44.97
CA PRO A 171 -7.95 32.85 -44.78
C PRO A 171 -7.15 32.99 -43.48
N ILE A 172 -7.62 32.37 -42.39
CA ILE A 172 -6.91 32.37 -41.10
C ILE A 172 -5.62 31.54 -41.23
N VAL A 173 -5.70 30.37 -41.85
CA VAL A 173 -4.55 29.48 -42.05
C VAL A 173 -3.49 30.13 -42.94
N ALA A 174 -3.90 30.83 -43.99
CA ALA A 174 -3.00 31.58 -44.84
C ALA A 174 -2.24 32.66 -44.06
N ALA A 175 -2.93 33.43 -43.20
CA ALA A 175 -2.31 34.44 -42.35
C ALA A 175 -1.45 33.86 -41.22
N LEU A 176 -1.73 32.64 -40.75
CA LEU A 176 -0.87 31.92 -39.81
C LEU A 176 0.44 31.44 -40.47
N ALA A 177 0.38 31.07 -41.75
CA ALA A 177 1.52 30.54 -42.51
C ALA A 177 2.26 31.61 -43.35
N ASP A 178 1.73 32.83 -43.44
CA ASP A 178 2.38 33.98 -44.07
C ASP A 178 2.09 35.27 -43.28
N PRO A 179 3.03 35.69 -42.39
CA PRO A 179 2.93 36.95 -41.66
C PRO A 179 2.84 38.20 -42.53
N GLY A 180 3.16 38.11 -43.83
CA GLY A 180 3.02 39.21 -44.79
C GLY A 180 1.56 39.50 -45.17
N LEU A 181 0.62 38.61 -44.84
CA LEU A 181 -0.80 38.80 -45.13
C LEU A 181 -1.50 39.58 -44.03
N GLU A 182 -2.32 40.55 -44.44
CA GLU A 182 -3.32 41.20 -43.59
C GLU A 182 -4.53 40.28 -43.47
N LEU A 183 -4.99 40.04 -42.25
CA LEU A 183 -6.20 39.28 -41.95
C LEU A 183 -7.25 40.22 -41.35
N ALA A 184 -8.43 40.26 -41.95
CA ALA A 184 -9.58 40.98 -41.41
C ALA A 184 -10.80 40.06 -41.25
N GLU A 185 -11.55 40.28 -40.18
CA GLU A 185 -12.93 39.81 -40.03
C GLU A 185 -13.84 40.86 -40.67
N ILE A 186 -14.63 40.43 -41.65
CA ILE A 186 -15.53 41.31 -42.38
C ILE A 186 -16.97 40.82 -42.25
N THR A 187 -17.90 41.77 -42.23
CA THR A 187 -19.34 41.51 -42.32
C THR A 187 -19.83 42.01 -43.68
N ARG A 188 -20.41 41.13 -44.50
CA ARG A 188 -20.99 41.51 -45.79
C ARG A 188 -22.30 42.25 -45.63
N ILE A 189 -22.77 42.90 -46.70
CA ILE A 189 -24.07 43.60 -46.77
C ILE A 189 -25.29 42.67 -46.54
N GLY A 190 -25.09 41.34 -46.48
CA GLY A 190 -26.10 40.36 -46.06
C GLY A 190 -26.04 39.92 -44.58
N GLY A 191 -25.13 40.47 -43.77
CA GLY A 191 -24.93 40.10 -42.36
C GLY A 191 -24.04 38.88 -42.14
N GLU A 192 -23.60 38.20 -43.20
CA GLU A 192 -22.65 37.09 -43.12
C GLU A 192 -21.26 37.58 -42.70
N ARG A 193 -20.66 36.89 -41.72
CA ARG A 193 -19.30 37.14 -41.27
C ARG A 193 -18.35 36.17 -41.96
N GLU A 194 -17.26 36.69 -42.49
CA GLU A 194 -16.19 35.90 -43.09
C GLU A 194 -14.83 36.51 -42.77
N TYR A 195 -13.78 35.71 -42.96
CA TYR A 195 -12.40 36.17 -42.87
C TYR A 195 -11.86 36.39 -44.26
N ALA A 196 -11.06 37.44 -44.45
CA ALA A 196 -10.43 37.74 -45.73
C ALA A 196 -8.96 38.11 -45.54
N THR A 197 -8.10 37.64 -46.44
CA THR A 197 -6.68 38.03 -46.51
C THR A 197 -6.46 39.19 -47.47
N THR A 198 -5.27 39.80 -47.48
CA THR A 198 -4.89 40.97 -48.30
C THR A 198 -5.49 40.98 -49.71
N LYS A 199 -5.40 39.88 -50.46
CA LYS A 199 -5.89 39.81 -51.85
C LYS A 199 -7.42 39.91 -51.91
N THR A 200 -8.11 39.03 -51.20
CA THR A 200 -9.59 38.99 -51.14
C THR A 200 -10.18 40.24 -50.51
N LEU A 201 -9.50 40.81 -49.50
CA LEU A 201 -9.94 42.01 -48.81
C LEU A 201 -9.91 43.22 -49.75
N ASN A 202 -8.85 43.36 -50.56
CA ASN A 202 -8.75 44.43 -51.55
C ASN A 202 -9.80 44.31 -52.66
N GLU A 203 -10.17 43.10 -53.06
CA GLU A 203 -11.27 42.85 -54.00
C GLU A 203 -12.61 43.27 -53.39
N LEU A 204 -12.89 42.87 -52.14
CA LEU A 204 -14.15 43.20 -51.45
C LEU A 204 -14.29 44.70 -51.12
N ARG A 205 -13.18 45.37 -50.80
CA ARG A 205 -13.11 46.84 -50.65
C ARG A 205 -13.48 47.54 -51.97
N LYS A 206 -12.97 47.05 -53.11
CA LYS A 206 -13.28 47.61 -54.44
C LYS A 206 -14.74 47.39 -54.85
N GLU A 207 -15.32 46.25 -54.50
CA GLU A 207 -16.71 45.92 -54.79
C GLU A 207 -17.72 46.65 -53.90
N GLY A 208 -17.27 47.30 -52.82
CA GLY A 208 -18.13 48.03 -51.88
C GLY A 208 -19.09 47.12 -51.10
N LYS A 209 -18.73 45.83 -50.92
CA LYS A 209 -19.60 44.80 -50.29
C LYS A 209 -19.38 44.63 -48.79
N ILE A 210 -18.55 45.48 -48.17
CA ILE A 210 -18.18 45.40 -46.76
C ILE A 210 -19.06 46.35 -45.94
N LEU A 211 -19.79 45.82 -44.96
CA LEU A 211 -20.60 46.58 -43.99
C LEU A 211 -19.76 46.99 -42.78
N LYS A 212 -18.95 46.06 -42.27
CA LYS A 212 -18.06 46.27 -41.13
C LYS A 212 -16.77 45.49 -41.37
N GLU A 213 -15.64 46.11 -41.04
CA GLU A 213 -14.31 45.54 -41.17
C GLU A 213 -13.58 45.67 -39.83
N ASN A 214 -12.95 44.58 -39.38
CA ASN A 214 -12.13 44.53 -38.19
C ASN A 214 -10.81 43.84 -38.53
N ILE A 215 -9.72 44.60 -38.53
CA ILE A 215 -8.39 44.06 -38.83
C ILE A 215 -7.93 43.24 -37.62
N ILE A 216 -7.74 41.94 -37.83
CA ILE A 216 -7.28 41.00 -36.80
C ILE A 216 -5.76 41.02 -36.71
N SER A 217 -5.07 41.01 -37.85
CA SER A 217 -3.63 41.19 -37.95
C SER A 217 -3.26 42.02 -39.16
N PRO A 218 -2.49 43.10 -39.02
CA PRO A 218 -1.98 43.86 -40.15
C PRO A 218 -0.87 43.10 -40.88
N ALA A 219 -0.66 43.43 -42.17
CA ALA A 219 0.42 42.86 -42.96
C ALA A 219 1.80 43.11 -42.33
N GLY A 220 2.60 42.06 -42.22
CA GLY A 220 3.96 42.09 -41.66
C GLY A 220 4.03 41.83 -40.16
N LEU A 221 2.89 41.73 -39.45
CA LEU A 221 2.86 41.28 -38.06
C LEU A 221 2.42 39.82 -37.98
N PRO A 222 3.17 38.95 -37.26
CA PRO A 222 2.78 37.58 -37.08
C PRO A 222 1.46 37.47 -36.31
N LEU A 223 0.51 36.73 -36.90
CA LEU A 223 -0.79 36.51 -36.32
C LEU A 223 -0.70 35.72 -35.00
N LYS A 224 -1.47 36.17 -34.00
CA LYS A 224 -1.72 35.45 -32.76
C LYS A 224 -3.22 35.37 -32.52
N PHE A 225 -3.69 34.16 -32.23
CA PHE A 225 -5.07 33.88 -31.87
C PHE A 225 -5.13 33.39 -30.43
N ASP A 226 -5.73 34.19 -29.54
CA ASP A 226 -6.01 33.77 -28.17
C ASP A 226 -7.26 32.86 -28.09
N ALA A 227 -7.48 32.24 -26.93
CA ALA A 227 -8.61 31.35 -26.68
C ALA A 227 -9.98 31.99 -27.00
N GLN A 228 -10.15 33.28 -26.74
CA GLN A 228 -11.42 33.99 -26.96
C GLN A 228 -11.65 34.25 -28.46
N GLN A 229 -10.60 34.61 -29.20
CA GLN A 229 -10.63 34.77 -30.65
C GLN A 229 -10.84 33.42 -31.36
N LEU A 230 -10.21 32.34 -30.89
CA LEU A 230 -10.46 30.99 -31.41
C LEU A 230 -11.91 30.56 -31.20
N ARG A 231 -12.50 30.91 -30.05
CA ARG A 231 -13.90 30.64 -29.74
C ARG A 231 -14.85 31.48 -30.59
N SER A 232 -14.58 32.77 -30.77
CA SER A 232 -15.42 33.67 -31.59
C SER A 232 -15.40 33.30 -33.07
N ALA A 233 -14.25 32.82 -33.57
CA ALA A 233 -14.05 32.29 -34.91
C ALA A 233 -14.69 30.90 -35.13
N ARG A 234 -15.32 30.32 -34.10
CA ARG A 234 -15.89 28.95 -34.10
C ARG A 234 -14.86 27.84 -34.39
N ILE A 235 -13.57 28.11 -34.14
CA ILE A 235 -12.50 27.12 -34.24
C ILE A 235 -12.44 26.29 -32.96
N SER A 236 -12.52 26.94 -31.78
CA SER A 236 -12.57 26.25 -30.48
C SER A 236 -13.99 25.84 -30.12
N ALA A 237 -14.16 24.56 -29.78
CA ALA A 237 -15.40 23.96 -29.29
C ALA A 237 -15.74 24.40 -27.85
N GLY A 238 -14.75 24.83 -27.06
CA GLY A 238 -14.94 25.37 -25.72
C GLY A 238 -13.64 25.82 -25.07
N ILE A 239 -13.75 26.81 -24.19
CA ILE A 239 -12.68 27.21 -23.27
C ILE A 239 -12.94 26.49 -21.96
N ILE A 240 -11.99 25.65 -21.53
CA ILE A 240 -12.14 24.78 -20.38
C ILE A 240 -11.06 25.04 -19.34
N ASP A 241 -11.43 24.96 -18.07
CA ASP A 241 -10.50 25.12 -16.94
C ASP A 241 -9.98 23.75 -16.45
N THR A 242 -10.75 22.68 -16.67
CA THR A 242 -10.37 21.30 -16.33
C THR A 242 -10.61 20.33 -17.49
N ILE A 243 -9.83 19.25 -17.55
CA ILE A 243 -10.03 18.18 -18.55
C ILE A 243 -11.45 17.59 -18.44
N ASP A 244 -12.02 17.56 -17.24
CA ASP A 244 -13.36 17.06 -16.98
C ASP A 244 -14.46 17.82 -17.74
N GLN A 245 -14.35 19.16 -17.80
CA GLN A 245 -15.24 19.98 -18.63
C GLN A 245 -15.07 19.65 -20.11
N GLY A 246 -13.84 19.38 -20.55
CA GLY A 246 -13.53 18.93 -21.90
C GLY A 246 -14.19 17.59 -22.25
N LEU A 247 -14.14 16.63 -21.34
CA LEU A 247 -14.81 15.33 -21.53
C LEU A 247 -16.32 15.48 -21.64
N GLU A 248 -16.93 16.36 -20.84
CA GLU A 248 -18.37 16.67 -20.95
C GLU A 248 -18.72 17.28 -22.32
N LEU A 249 -17.92 18.21 -22.83
CA LEU A 249 -18.10 18.79 -24.17
C LEU A 249 -17.93 17.78 -25.30
N LEU A 250 -17.14 16.72 -25.07
CA LEU A 250 -16.89 15.66 -26.03
C LEU A 250 -17.83 14.45 -25.89
N ASP A 251 -18.77 14.50 -24.95
CA ASP A 251 -19.65 13.40 -24.55
C ASP A 251 -18.86 12.11 -24.20
N LEU A 252 -17.75 12.26 -23.47
CA LEU A 252 -16.90 11.16 -23.01
C LEU A 252 -17.10 10.89 -21.51
N ALA A 253 -17.22 9.61 -21.17
CA ALA A 253 -17.29 9.14 -19.80
C ALA A 253 -15.90 8.97 -19.18
N THR A 254 -14.94 8.45 -19.94
CA THR A 254 -13.56 8.21 -19.49
C THR A 254 -12.55 8.56 -20.57
N ILE A 255 -11.32 8.83 -20.16
CA ILE A 255 -10.19 8.99 -21.06
C ILE A 255 -9.01 8.15 -20.54
N GLU A 256 -8.43 7.35 -21.42
CA GLU A 256 -7.32 6.46 -21.10
C GLU A 256 -6.02 6.96 -21.75
N PRO A 257 -4.88 6.96 -21.05
CA PRO A 257 -3.60 7.29 -21.68
C PRO A 257 -3.25 6.22 -22.72
N LEU A 258 -2.96 6.63 -23.95
CA LEU A 258 -2.47 5.71 -24.97
C LEU A 258 -1.06 5.25 -24.56
N LYS A 259 -0.92 3.96 -24.23
CA LYS A 259 0.36 3.37 -23.79
C LYS A 259 1.46 3.66 -24.83
N GLN A 260 2.40 4.55 -24.49
CA GLN A 260 3.62 4.82 -25.25
C GLN A 260 4.60 3.65 -25.13
N ALA A 261 4.27 2.53 -25.75
CA ALA A 261 5.17 1.40 -25.90
C ALA A 261 6.15 1.70 -27.06
N GLY A 262 7.15 2.55 -26.82
CA GLY A 262 8.23 2.70 -27.81
C GLY A 262 9.19 3.88 -27.69
N LEU A 263 8.97 4.88 -26.84
CA LEU A 263 9.76 6.12 -26.88
C LEU A 263 11.11 6.09 -26.13
N LEU A 264 11.40 5.08 -25.31
CA LEU A 264 12.45 5.19 -24.26
C LEU A 264 13.38 3.96 -24.11
N GLY A 265 13.47 3.09 -25.13
CA GLY A 265 14.34 1.90 -25.12
C GLY A 265 13.79 0.72 -24.29
N ASP A 266 14.58 -0.36 -24.20
CA ASP A 266 14.22 -1.56 -23.44
C ASP A 266 14.20 -1.27 -21.93
N PRO A 267 13.22 -1.81 -21.17
CA PRO A 267 13.14 -1.60 -19.74
C PRO A 267 14.32 -2.28 -19.04
N LYS A 268 15.09 -1.50 -18.28
CA LYS A 268 16.15 -1.96 -17.40
C LYS A 268 15.78 -1.60 -15.96
N GLY A 269 15.52 -2.64 -15.19
CA GLY A 269 14.90 -2.51 -13.88
C GLY A 269 15.89 -2.42 -12.73
N ALA A 270 15.47 -1.77 -11.65
CA ALA A 270 15.97 -2.01 -10.29
C ALA A 270 14.78 -2.25 -9.34
N MET A 271 14.95 -3.10 -8.33
CA MET A 271 13.87 -3.47 -7.41
C MET A 271 14.12 -2.98 -6.00
N LEU A 272 13.12 -2.37 -5.37
CA LEU A 272 13.14 -2.02 -3.94
C LEU A 272 12.10 -2.86 -3.20
N GLU A 273 12.49 -3.47 -2.08
CA GLU A 273 11.57 -4.14 -1.16
C GLU A 273 11.24 -3.22 0.01
N ILE A 274 9.97 -2.84 0.14
CA ILE A 274 9.42 -2.10 1.29
C ILE A 274 8.65 -3.12 2.14
N THR A 275 9.29 -3.61 3.20
CA THR A 275 8.72 -4.63 4.09
C THR A 275 8.68 -4.16 5.53
N GLY A 276 7.57 -4.35 6.24
CA GLY A 276 7.40 -3.94 7.65
C GLY A 276 7.19 -2.43 7.83
N ALA A 277 7.45 -1.92 9.03
CA ALA A 277 7.14 -0.53 9.38
C ALA A 277 8.00 0.49 8.63
N ILE A 278 7.38 1.59 8.21
CA ILE A 278 8.06 2.70 7.53
C ILE A 278 8.60 3.67 8.57
N THR A 279 9.90 3.97 8.52
CA THR A 279 10.55 4.93 9.43
C THR A 279 11.42 5.90 8.64
N GLY A 280 11.60 7.12 9.14
CA GLY A 280 12.38 8.14 8.42
C GLY A 280 13.81 7.71 8.06
N GLY A 281 14.46 6.91 8.90
CA GLY A 281 15.79 6.36 8.60
C GLY A 281 15.79 5.34 7.45
N ARG A 282 14.73 4.55 7.30
CA ARG A 282 14.55 3.63 6.15
C ARG A 282 14.22 4.41 4.89
N VAL A 283 13.35 5.42 4.99
CA VAL A 283 13.00 6.32 3.87
C VAL A 283 14.24 6.97 3.28
N GLN A 284 15.10 7.57 4.10
CA GLN A 284 16.36 8.18 3.64
C GLN A 284 17.29 7.15 2.98
N ARG A 285 17.36 5.93 3.52
CA ARG A 285 18.16 4.84 2.94
C ARG A 285 17.62 4.44 1.58
N TRP A 286 16.32 4.22 1.45
CA TRP A 286 15.66 3.88 0.19
C TRP A 286 15.86 4.96 -0.86
N GLN A 287 15.73 6.24 -0.49
CA GLN A 287 16.02 7.36 -1.39
C GLN A 287 17.47 7.31 -1.88
N SER A 288 18.44 7.19 -0.96
CA SER A 288 19.86 7.12 -1.31
C SER A 288 20.18 5.94 -2.25
N ASN A 289 19.62 4.77 -1.93
CA ASN A 289 19.73 3.55 -2.69
C ASN A 289 19.17 3.71 -4.11
N LEU A 290 17.93 4.19 -4.22
CA LEU A 290 17.27 4.44 -5.51
C LEU A 290 18.01 5.50 -6.34
N SER A 291 18.42 6.62 -5.72
CA SER A 291 19.22 7.65 -6.40
C SER A 291 20.56 7.12 -6.91
N ALA A 292 21.17 6.15 -6.23
CA ALA A 292 22.40 5.50 -6.71
C ALA A 292 22.17 4.70 -8.00
N THR A 293 20.98 4.10 -8.19
CA THR A 293 20.65 3.38 -9.43
C THR A 293 20.59 4.32 -10.64
N LEU A 294 20.12 5.56 -10.47
CA LEU A 294 20.04 6.55 -11.54
C LEU A 294 21.43 7.04 -11.98
N LYS A 295 22.39 7.12 -11.05
CA LYS A 295 23.77 7.53 -11.36
C LYS A 295 24.51 6.52 -12.24
N SER A 296 24.11 5.25 -12.22
CA SER A 296 24.69 4.21 -13.07
C SER A 296 24.35 4.39 -14.56
N GLY A 297 23.33 5.18 -14.89
CA GLY A 297 22.88 5.45 -16.26
C GLY A 297 22.12 4.31 -16.94
N ASP A 298 22.06 3.12 -16.31
CA ASP A 298 21.51 1.91 -16.90
C ASP A 298 20.11 1.55 -16.39
N THR A 299 19.55 2.26 -15.42
CA THR A 299 18.22 1.98 -14.85
C THR A 299 17.20 2.98 -15.35
N ASN A 300 16.10 2.50 -15.95
CA ASN A 300 14.98 3.32 -16.39
C ASN A 300 13.62 2.88 -15.80
N THR A 301 13.60 1.79 -15.03
CA THR A 301 12.37 1.25 -14.43
C THR A 301 12.64 0.88 -12.97
N TRP A 302 11.78 1.32 -12.06
CA TRP A 302 11.76 0.82 -10.68
C TRP A 302 10.57 -0.08 -10.45
N LEU A 303 10.82 -1.18 -9.75
CA LEU A 303 9.79 -2.09 -9.25
C LEU A 303 9.81 -2.06 -7.72
N ILE A 304 8.74 -1.56 -7.11
CA ILE A 304 8.58 -1.45 -5.67
C ILE A 304 7.75 -2.62 -5.17
N ALA A 305 8.38 -3.61 -4.54
CA ALA A 305 7.69 -4.74 -3.92
C ALA A 305 7.28 -4.36 -2.49
N MET A 306 6.00 -4.49 -2.16
CA MET A 306 5.42 -3.96 -0.93
C MET A 306 4.74 -5.03 -0.07
N ASP A 307 5.04 -4.96 1.22
CA ASP A 307 4.42 -5.71 2.31
C ASP A 307 4.61 -4.93 3.63
N SER A 308 3.79 -3.90 3.86
CA SER A 308 3.96 -2.90 4.91
C SER A 308 2.65 -2.45 5.54
N THR A 309 2.71 -2.28 6.85
CA THR A 309 1.64 -1.72 7.68
C THR A 309 1.65 -0.19 7.73
N GLY A 310 2.64 0.48 7.11
CA GLY A 310 2.84 1.92 7.25
C GLY A 310 3.75 2.31 8.44
N GLY A 311 3.78 3.60 8.78
CA GLY A 311 4.52 4.14 9.93
C GLY A 311 4.71 5.65 9.88
N ASP A 312 5.61 6.11 9.02
CA ASP A 312 5.99 7.52 8.89
C ASP A 312 5.26 8.18 7.72
N LEU A 313 4.11 8.80 8.00
CA LEU A 313 3.28 9.47 6.99
C LEU A 313 4.08 10.49 6.19
N ASN A 314 4.91 11.32 6.83
CA ASN A 314 5.68 12.34 6.13
C ASN A 314 6.71 11.72 5.18
N GLY A 315 7.43 10.69 5.64
CA GLY A 315 8.35 9.93 4.80
C GLY A 315 7.65 9.24 3.61
N SER A 316 6.46 8.68 3.85
CA SER A 316 5.63 8.06 2.82
C SER A 316 5.13 9.07 1.78
N MET A 317 4.71 10.27 2.20
CA MET A 317 4.32 11.38 1.32
C MET A 317 5.47 11.81 0.41
N ILE A 318 6.70 11.91 0.95
CA ILE A 318 7.89 12.29 0.18
C ILE A 318 8.18 11.25 -0.92
N LEU A 319 8.15 9.95 -0.57
CA LEU A 319 8.35 8.88 -1.55
C LEU A 319 7.24 8.84 -2.59
N ALA A 320 5.99 8.98 -2.16
CA ALA A 320 4.84 8.97 -3.05
C ALA A 320 4.88 10.13 -4.05
N GLY A 321 5.18 11.36 -3.58
CA GLY A 321 5.38 12.50 -4.47
C GLY A 321 6.44 12.22 -5.52
N TRP A 322 7.58 11.67 -5.12
CA TRP A 322 8.68 11.32 -6.03
C TRP A 322 8.30 10.23 -7.04
N PHE A 323 7.63 9.16 -6.59
CA PHE A 323 7.26 8.03 -7.46
C PHE A 323 6.18 8.40 -8.48
N SER A 324 5.32 9.36 -8.12
CA SER A 324 4.24 9.83 -8.98
C SER A 324 4.71 10.69 -10.15
N GLN A 325 5.94 11.20 -10.10
CA GLN A 325 6.54 12.05 -11.13
C GLN A 325 7.98 11.61 -11.43
N PRO A 326 8.19 10.47 -12.13
CA PRO A 326 9.51 10.03 -12.51
C PRO A 326 10.17 11.03 -13.49
N GLU A 327 11.38 11.47 -13.15
CA GLU A 327 12.20 12.33 -14.03
C GLU A 327 13.23 11.51 -14.82
N PRO A 328 13.54 11.88 -16.08
CA PRO A 328 14.57 11.20 -16.87
C PRO A 328 15.91 11.10 -16.09
N PRO A 329 16.60 9.93 -16.10
CA PRO A 329 16.43 8.77 -16.99
C PRO A 329 15.36 7.75 -16.54
N LEU A 330 14.69 7.98 -15.40
CA LEU A 330 13.65 7.10 -14.89
C LEU A 330 12.35 7.29 -15.70
N ARG A 331 11.79 6.20 -16.21
CA ARG A 331 10.56 6.19 -17.02
C ARG A 331 9.35 5.75 -16.22
N THR A 332 9.51 4.67 -15.46
CA THR A 332 8.40 3.97 -14.83
C THR A 332 8.76 3.64 -13.39
N VAL A 333 7.87 3.98 -12.46
CA VAL A 333 7.90 3.44 -11.10
C VAL A 333 6.65 2.60 -10.93
N ALA A 334 6.83 1.28 -10.95
CA ALA A 334 5.78 0.31 -10.77
C ALA A 334 5.80 -0.24 -9.35
N ALA A 335 4.64 -0.66 -8.84
CA ALA A 335 4.54 -1.34 -7.54
C ALA A 335 3.90 -2.71 -7.67
N ASN A 336 4.25 -3.60 -6.75
CA ASN A 336 3.60 -4.89 -6.56
C ASN A 336 3.31 -5.10 -5.07
N ILE A 337 2.04 -5.24 -4.69
CA ILE A 337 1.65 -5.55 -3.31
C ILE A 337 1.54 -7.07 -3.15
N SER A 338 2.49 -7.63 -2.41
CA SER A 338 2.60 -9.08 -2.16
C SER A 338 1.92 -9.56 -0.88
N GLY A 339 1.66 -8.65 0.07
CA GLY A 339 0.98 -8.93 1.33
C GLY A 339 0.01 -7.81 1.66
N GLU A 340 0.49 -6.76 2.31
CA GLU A 340 -0.35 -5.60 2.61
C GLU A 340 0.34 -4.26 2.30
N ALA A 341 -0.45 -3.23 2.04
CA ALA A 341 -0.02 -1.84 1.99
C ALA A 341 -1.05 -1.00 2.76
N ARG A 342 -0.95 -0.99 4.09
CA ARG A 342 -1.91 -0.34 5.00
C ARG A 342 -1.48 1.08 5.39
N GLY A 343 -2.44 1.90 5.82
CA GLY A 343 -2.18 3.29 6.23
C GLY A 343 -1.42 4.07 5.16
N ASP A 344 -0.37 4.79 5.57
CA ASP A 344 0.48 5.59 4.69
C ASP A 344 1.27 4.77 3.65
N ALA A 345 1.46 3.46 3.86
CA ALA A 345 2.06 2.61 2.83
C ALA A 345 1.16 2.47 1.59
N ALA A 346 -0.17 2.56 1.75
CA ALA A 346 -1.10 2.57 0.63
C ALA A 346 -0.81 3.73 -0.33
N LEU A 347 -0.40 4.89 0.20
CA LEU A 347 -0.09 6.06 -0.62
C LEU A 347 1.13 5.83 -1.51
N ILE A 348 2.19 5.22 -0.98
CA ILE A 348 3.39 4.88 -1.77
C ILE A 348 3.00 3.96 -2.94
N ALA A 349 2.17 2.94 -2.67
CA ALA A 349 1.67 2.05 -3.70
C ALA A 349 0.80 2.80 -4.73
N LEU A 350 -0.09 3.68 -4.26
CA LEU A 350 -0.98 4.52 -5.06
C LEU A 350 -0.26 5.65 -5.82
N ALA A 351 1.01 5.89 -5.56
CA ALA A 351 1.84 6.77 -6.37
C ALA A 351 2.52 6.05 -7.54
N CYS A 352 2.63 4.72 -7.49
CA CYS A 352 3.31 3.93 -8.51
C CYS A 352 2.34 3.55 -9.64
N LYS A 353 2.81 3.59 -10.90
CA LYS A 353 2.03 3.18 -12.08
C LYS A 353 2.90 2.38 -13.07
N PRO A 354 2.51 1.13 -13.41
CA PRO A 354 1.33 0.42 -12.91
C PRO A 354 1.50 -0.08 -11.47
N LEU A 355 0.40 -0.15 -10.74
CA LEU A 355 0.26 -0.85 -9.46
C LEU A 355 -0.35 -2.23 -9.69
N MET A 356 0.37 -3.27 -9.31
CA MET A 356 -0.09 -4.65 -9.35
C MET A 356 -0.31 -5.19 -7.94
N MET A 357 -1.25 -6.12 -7.82
CA MET A 357 -1.61 -6.76 -6.54
C MET A 357 -1.63 -8.28 -6.70
N THR A 358 -1.16 -9.01 -5.69
CA THR A 358 -1.44 -10.45 -5.57
C THR A 358 -2.89 -10.66 -5.14
N PRO A 359 -3.54 -11.80 -5.48
CA PRO A 359 -4.97 -12.01 -5.19
C PRO A 359 -5.34 -11.88 -3.71
N ASP A 360 -4.44 -12.28 -2.81
CA ASP A 360 -4.64 -12.26 -1.36
C ASP A 360 -4.17 -10.95 -0.70
N SER A 361 -3.71 -9.96 -1.48
CA SER A 361 -3.19 -8.73 -0.89
C SER A 361 -4.23 -7.68 -0.58
N THR A 362 -3.92 -6.82 0.39
CA THR A 362 -4.78 -5.72 0.83
C THR A 362 -4.11 -4.37 0.64
N ILE A 363 -4.86 -3.38 0.16
CA ILE A 363 -4.43 -1.98 0.09
C ILE A 363 -5.35 -1.08 0.93
N GLY A 364 -4.77 -0.18 1.72
CA GLY A 364 -5.52 0.74 2.55
C GLY A 364 -6.00 0.19 3.88
N GLY A 365 -6.90 0.94 4.50
CA GLY A 365 -7.44 0.62 5.81
C GLY A 365 -6.46 0.95 6.95
N PRO A 366 -6.79 0.52 8.19
CA PRO A 366 -6.08 0.95 9.38
C PRO A 366 -4.68 0.34 9.40
N GLY A 367 -3.65 1.19 9.55
CA GLY A 367 -2.25 0.77 9.56
C GLY A 367 -1.59 0.94 10.93
N ALA A 368 -0.26 1.10 10.89
CA ALA A 368 0.59 1.31 12.07
C ALA A 368 0.18 2.53 12.90
N TYR A 369 -0.38 3.56 12.27
CA TYR A 369 -0.96 4.73 12.94
C TYR A 369 -2.34 5.07 12.33
N ALA A 370 -3.19 5.72 13.12
CA ALA A 370 -4.43 6.28 12.62
C ALA A 370 -4.13 7.61 11.91
N ILE A 371 -4.58 7.72 10.65
CA ILE A 371 -4.47 8.94 9.86
C ILE A 371 -5.88 9.55 9.81
N SER A 372 -5.99 10.83 10.12
CA SER A 372 -7.24 11.59 10.09
C SER A 372 -7.22 12.61 8.96
N THR A 373 -8.40 13.13 8.59
CA THR A 373 -8.53 14.21 7.61
C THR A 373 -7.63 15.42 7.96
N GLU A 374 -7.59 15.82 9.23
CA GLU A 374 -6.77 16.94 9.70
C GLU A 374 -5.26 16.69 9.50
N GLY A 375 -4.82 15.44 9.65
CA GLY A 375 -3.44 15.05 9.37
C GLY A 375 -3.09 15.01 7.88
N LEU A 376 -4.09 14.88 7.00
CA LEU A 376 -3.92 14.86 5.54
C LEU A 376 -3.98 16.25 4.91
N GLN A 377 -4.63 17.23 5.54
CA GLN A 377 -4.77 18.60 5.02
C GLN A 377 -3.44 19.23 4.52
N PRO A 378 -2.30 19.12 5.25
CA PRO A 378 -1.03 19.67 4.77
C PRO A 378 -0.52 19.05 3.46
N TYR A 379 -1.10 17.92 3.06
CA TYR A 379 -0.67 17.09 1.94
C TYR A 379 -1.70 17.02 0.80
N ASP A 380 -2.80 17.78 0.88
CA ASP A 380 -3.88 17.74 -0.11
C ASP A 380 -3.38 17.99 -1.54
N GLU A 381 -2.52 18.99 -1.73
CA GLU A 381 -1.92 19.30 -3.04
C GLU A 381 -1.11 18.12 -3.60
N VAL A 382 -0.34 17.44 -2.74
CA VAL A 382 0.47 16.28 -3.14
C VAL A 382 -0.44 15.09 -3.47
N ILE A 383 -1.52 14.88 -2.72
CA ILE A 383 -2.50 13.82 -3.01
C ILE A 383 -3.20 14.08 -4.36
N ASP A 384 -3.62 15.32 -4.63
CA ASP A 384 -4.24 15.67 -5.91
C ASP A 384 -3.26 15.58 -7.09
N GLN A 385 -1.99 15.91 -6.85
CA GLN A 385 -0.91 15.70 -7.81
C GLN A 385 -0.72 14.20 -8.12
N ILE A 386 -0.66 13.35 -7.10
CA ILE A 386 -0.54 11.89 -7.25
C ILE A 386 -1.76 11.33 -8.00
N ALA A 387 -2.96 11.74 -7.60
CA ALA A 387 -4.21 11.35 -8.24
C ALA A 387 -4.20 11.66 -9.74
N THR A 388 -3.76 12.87 -10.09
CA THR A 388 -3.68 13.34 -11.49
C THR A 388 -2.62 12.58 -12.27
N SER A 389 -1.40 12.45 -11.75
CA SER A 389 -0.30 11.79 -12.48
C SER A 389 -0.51 10.28 -12.65
N THR A 390 -1.16 9.64 -11.67
CA THR A 390 -1.48 8.21 -11.71
C THR A 390 -2.83 7.91 -12.34
N ASN A 391 -3.65 8.92 -12.67
CA ASN A 391 -5.03 8.79 -13.15
C ASN A 391 -5.91 7.97 -12.19
N ARG A 392 -5.84 8.28 -10.89
CA ARG A 392 -6.58 7.62 -9.82
C ARG A 392 -7.53 8.61 -9.14
N PRO A 393 -8.74 8.20 -8.70
CA PRO A 393 -9.67 9.12 -8.07
C PRO A 393 -9.14 9.63 -6.72
N ALA A 394 -8.94 10.95 -6.59
CA ALA A 394 -8.36 11.56 -5.39
C ALA A 394 -9.18 11.28 -4.12
N ALA A 395 -10.52 11.26 -4.23
CA ALA A 395 -11.40 10.95 -3.11
C ALA A 395 -11.19 9.52 -2.58
N LEU A 396 -10.94 8.55 -3.47
CA LEU A 396 -10.64 7.18 -3.06
C LEU A 396 -9.27 7.08 -2.38
N ILE A 397 -8.26 7.82 -2.87
CA ILE A 397 -6.94 7.89 -2.21
C ILE A 397 -7.11 8.42 -0.78
N ARG A 398 -7.84 9.53 -0.60
CA ARG A 398 -8.13 10.09 0.74
C ARG A 398 -8.89 9.11 1.62
N GLY A 399 -9.96 8.50 1.11
CA GLY A 399 -10.76 7.54 1.86
C GLY A 399 -10.05 6.23 2.23
N ILE A 400 -9.01 5.85 1.48
CA ILE A 400 -8.13 4.72 1.80
C ILE A 400 -7.20 5.03 2.97
N LEU A 401 -6.75 6.28 3.07
CA LEU A 401 -5.83 6.74 4.11
C LEU A 401 -6.58 7.08 5.41
N ASP A 402 -7.75 7.70 5.30
CA ASP A 402 -8.58 8.11 6.42
C ASP A 402 -9.87 7.28 6.49
N PRO A 403 -10.01 6.39 7.49
CA PRO A 403 -11.17 5.52 7.64
C PRO A 403 -12.47 6.28 7.99
N THR A 404 -12.40 7.56 8.34
CA THR A 404 -13.58 8.40 8.62
C THR A 404 -14.15 9.08 7.38
N THR A 405 -13.38 9.14 6.29
CA THR A 405 -13.80 9.78 5.04
C THR A 405 -14.79 8.89 4.29
N VAL A 406 -16.01 9.41 4.08
CA VAL A 406 -17.09 8.69 3.39
C VAL A 406 -17.13 9.07 1.91
N VAL A 407 -16.81 8.11 1.04
CA VAL A 407 -16.81 8.28 -0.41
C VAL A 407 -18.00 7.57 -1.04
N TYR A 408 -18.71 8.26 -1.94
CA TYR A 408 -19.79 7.69 -2.72
C TYR A 408 -19.40 7.61 -4.20
N GLN A 409 -20.00 6.65 -4.90
CA GLN A 409 -20.03 6.65 -6.34
C GLN A 409 -21.11 7.62 -6.85
N TYR A 410 -20.78 8.48 -7.81
CA TYR A 410 -21.71 9.36 -8.47
C TYR A 410 -21.72 9.09 -9.97
N THR A 411 -22.92 8.99 -10.55
CA THR A 411 -23.10 8.82 -12.00
C THR A 411 -23.70 10.08 -12.59
N ASN A 412 -23.03 10.70 -13.56
CA ASN A 412 -23.53 11.85 -14.28
C ASN A 412 -24.77 11.44 -15.10
N ARG A 413 -25.88 12.17 -14.94
CA ARG A 413 -27.16 11.85 -15.57
C ARG A 413 -27.16 11.99 -17.09
N LYS A 414 -26.30 12.88 -17.63
CA LYS A 414 -26.23 13.17 -19.06
C LYS A 414 -25.23 12.26 -19.78
N THR A 415 -24.02 12.12 -19.22
CA THR A 415 -22.92 11.41 -19.89
C THR A 415 -22.73 9.97 -19.44
N GLY A 416 -23.39 9.55 -18.34
CA GLY A 416 -23.15 8.24 -17.71
C GLY A 416 -21.81 8.13 -16.99
N ARG A 417 -21.03 9.22 -16.92
CA ARG A 417 -19.69 9.25 -16.30
C ARG A 417 -19.76 8.90 -14.81
N ILE A 418 -18.87 8.03 -14.36
CA ILE A 418 -18.71 7.70 -12.95
C ILE A 418 -17.62 8.59 -12.33
N ARG A 419 -17.91 9.16 -11.16
CA ARG A 419 -16.96 9.90 -10.33
C ARG A 419 -17.07 9.40 -8.89
N TYR A 420 -15.94 9.20 -8.23
CA TYR A 420 -15.89 8.95 -6.80
C TYR A 420 -15.57 10.26 -6.08
N ALA A 421 -16.40 10.63 -5.11
CA ALA A 421 -16.30 11.91 -4.43
C ALA A 421 -16.94 11.81 -3.03
N THR A 422 -16.51 12.67 -2.11
CA THR A 422 -17.30 12.98 -0.92
C THR A 422 -18.44 13.93 -1.28
N GLU A 423 -19.42 14.10 -0.38
CA GLU A 423 -20.48 15.11 -0.58
C GLU A 423 -19.91 16.54 -0.65
N GLN A 424 -18.80 16.79 0.03
CA GLN A 424 -18.12 18.09 0.05
C GLN A 424 -17.35 18.33 -1.26
N ASP A 425 -16.66 17.31 -1.78
CA ASP A 425 -15.89 17.41 -3.03
C ASP A 425 -16.76 17.77 -4.25
N LEU A 426 -18.03 17.38 -4.23
CA LEU A 426 -18.98 17.66 -5.31
C LEU A 426 -19.37 19.12 -5.42
N VAL A 427 -19.33 19.84 -4.31
CA VAL A 427 -19.75 21.25 -4.23
C VAL A 427 -18.57 22.21 -4.05
N LEU A 428 -17.37 21.67 -3.89
CA LEU A 428 -16.16 22.45 -3.70
C LEU A 428 -15.85 23.25 -4.97
N ASN A 429 -15.63 24.57 -4.83
CA ASN A 429 -15.27 25.47 -5.93
C ASN A 429 -16.29 25.53 -7.08
N VAL A 430 -17.57 25.33 -6.78
CA VAL A 430 -18.67 25.44 -7.75
C VAL A 430 -19.49 26.70 -7.50
N ASP A 431 -19.81 27.43 -8.57
CA ASP A 431 -20.63 28.65 -8.50
C ASP A 431 -22.07 28.40 -8.01
N ASP A 432 -22.69 27.29 -8.46
CA ASP A 432 -24.02 26.83 -8.02
C ASP A 432 -23.98 25.35 -7.56
N PRO A 433 -23.86 25.11 -6.24
CA PRO A 433 -23.82 23.76 -5.67
C PRO A 433 -25.05 22.91 -5.95
N GLU A 434 -26.24 23.51 -6.05
CA GLU A 434 -27.49 22.75 -6.26
C GLU A 434 -27.60 22.30 -7.72
N LEU A 435 -27.21 23.17 -8.65
CA LEU A 435 -27.15 22.81 -10.07
C LEU A 435 -26.13 21.72 -10.34
N GLU A 436 -24.96 21.73 -9.69
CA GLU A 436 -24.01 20.62 -9.81
C GLU A 436 -24.56 19.33 -9.21
N LYS A 437 -25.09 19.34 -7.98
CA LYS A 437 -25.70 18.14 -7.39
C LYS A 437 -26.80 17.54 -8.28
N ALA A 438 -27.58 18.38 -8.96
CA ALA A 438 -28.63 17.92 -9.87
C ALA A 438 -28.09 17.15 -11.08
N LYS A 439 -26.85 17.40 -11.54
CA LYS A 439 -26.20 16.67 -12.65
C LYS A 439 -25.80 15.25 -12.26
N TRP A 440 -25.62 14.97 -10.98
CA TRP A 440 -25.11 13.69 -10.49
C TRP A 440 -26.22 12.87 -9.82
N LYS A 441 -26.19 11.55 -10.02
CA LYS A 441 -26.99 10.58 -9.29
C LYS A 441 -26.08 9.90 -8.27
N ARG A 442 -26.37 10.07 -6.97
CA ARG A 442 -25.65 9.38 -5.90
C ARG A 442 -25.96 7.88 -5.95
N GLY A 443 -24.92 7.08 -6.02
CA GLY A 443 -24.92 5.62 -5.97
C GLY A 443 -24.54 5.10 -4.59
N GLU A 444 -23.85 3.96 -4.57
CA GLU A 444 -23.46 3.26 -3.36
C GLU A 444 -22.28 3.94 -2.64
N GLN A 445 -22.23 3.77 -1.32
CA GLN A 445 -21.08 4.14 -0.52
C GLN A 445 -19.97 3.10 -0.72
N ILE A 446 -18.74 3.56 -0.95
CA ILE A 446 -17.60 2.67 -1.11
C ILE A 446 -17.00 2.36 0.26
N GLN A 447 -16.90 1.07 0.59
CA GLN A 447 -16.34 0.63 1.87
C GLN A 447 -14.81 0.61 1.82
N LEU A 448 -14.17 1.65 2.36
CA LEU A 448 -12.71 1.81 2.35
C LEU A 448 -12.06 1.54 3.72
N SER A 449 -12.86 1.51 4.79
CA SER A 449 -12.37 1.57 6.18
C SER A 449 -11.53 0.36 6.64
N GLU A 450 -11.64 -0.80 6.00
CA GLU A 450 -10.90 -2.03 6.35
C GLU A 450 -9.76 -2.36 5.38
N GLY A 451 -9.62 -1.55 4.31
CA GLY A 451 -8.79 -1.85 3.15
C GLY A 451 -9.55 -2.61 2.06
N LEU A 452 -8.93 -2.68 0.89
CA LEU A 452 -9.49 -3.28 -0.32
C LEU A 452 -8.66 -4.48 -0.76
N ASP A 453 -9.34 -5.51 -1.23
CA ASP A 453 -8.70 -6.62 -1.94
C ASP A 453 -8.29 -6.22 -3.37
N ALA A 454 -7.52 -7.08 -4.03
CA ALA A 454 -7.02 -6.82 -5.38
C ALA A 454 -8.17 -6.58 -6.39
N ALA A 455 -9.21 -7.43 -6.38
CA ALA A 455 -10.31 -7.36 -7.31
C ALA A 455 -11.09 -6.04 -7.18
N THR A 456 -11.40 -5.62 -5.95
CA THR A 456 -12.11 -4.37 -5.67
C THR A 456 -11.25 -3.17 -6.03
N ALA A 457 -9.97 -3.16 -5.64
CA ALA A 457 -9.04 -2.08 -5.98
C ALA A 457 -8.91 -1.87 -7.51
N ILE A 458 -8.91 -2.95 -8.30
CA ILE A 458 -8.90 -2.87 -9.76
C ILE A 458 -10.22 -2.30 -10.29
N SER A 459 -11.37 -2.78 -9.78
CA SER A 459 -12.69 -2.31 -10.22
C SER A 459 -12.92 -0.81 -9.96
N LEU A 460 -12.32 -0.29 -8.89
CA LEU A 460 -12.37 1.12 -8.51
C LEU A 460 -11.32 1.99 -9.23
N GLY A 461 -10.45 1.39 -10.06
CA GLY A 461 -9.40 2.10 -10.79
C GLY A 461 -8.21 2.53 -9.91
N LEU A 462 -8.03 1.91 -8.75
CA LEU A 462 -6.90 2.15 -7.85
C LEU A 462 -5.70 1.27 -8.17
N ALA A 463 -5.92 0.06 -8.67
CA ALA A 463 -4.88 -0.86 -9.13
C ALA A 463 -5.02 -1.15 -10.64
N ASP A 464 -3.89 -1.41 -11.30
CA ASP A 464 -3.82 -1.61 -12.76
C ASP A 464 -3.95 -3.08 -13.17
N GLY A 465 -3.82 -4.02 -12.23
CA GLY A 465 -4.07 -5.44 -12.47
C GLY A 465 -3.52 -6.38 -11.40
N GLU A 466 -3.79 -7.66 -11.57
CA GLU A 466 -3.27 -8.72 -10.69
C GLU A 466 -1.94 -9.28 -11.21
N ALA A 467 -1.04 -9.62 -10.30
CA ALA A 467 0.18 -10.36 -10.57
C ALA A 467 0.36 -11.47 -9.52
N ALA A 468 0.61 -12.70 -9.96
CA ALA A 468 0.72 -13.84 -9.01
C ALA A 468 1.98 -13.77 -8.14
N SER A 469 2.99 -13.02 -8.57
CA SER A 469 4.25 -12.82 -7.83
C SER A 469 4.99 -11.59 -8.34
N THR A 470 6.00 -11.14 -7.61
CA THR A 470 6.90 -10.06 -8.05
C THR A 470 7.61 -10.40 -9.38
N ALA A 471 7.84 -11.68 -9.67
CA ALA A 471 8.39 -12.12 -10.95
C ALA A 471 7.38 -11.99 -12.11
N ASP A 472 6.11 -12.27 -11.85
CA ASP A 472 5.04 -12.04 -12.84
C ASP A 472 4.84 -10.53 -13.08
N ALA A 473 4.89 -9.73 -12.02
CA ALA A 473 4.86 -8.28 -12.11
C ALA A 473 6.01 -7.73 -12.98
N ALA A 474 7.25 -8.21 -12.78
CA ALA A 474 8.39 -7.81 -13.60
C ALA A 474 8.18 -8.14 -15.09
N LYS A 475 7.69 -9.35 -15.41
CA LYS A 475 7.40 -9.76 -16.79
C LYS A 475 6.34 -8.86 -17.45
N ARG A 476 5.29 -8.49 -16.72
CA ARG A 476 4.24 -7.58 -17.21
C ARG A 476 4.75 -6.16 -17.50
N LEU A 477 5.82 -5.75 -16.84
CA LEU A 477 6.54 -4.50 -17.12
C LEU A 477 7.47 -4.58 -18.33
N GLY A 478 7.57 -5.75 -18.98
CA GLY A 478 8.47 -5.99 -20.10
C GLY A 478 9.92 -6.25 -19.71
N LEU A 479 10.21 -6.47 -18.42
CA LEU A 479 11.53 -6.84 -17.93
C LEU A 479 11.80 -8.31 -18.27
N THR A 480 13.01 -8.62 -18.74
CA THR A 480 13.42 -9.99 -19.09
C THR A 480 13.53 -10.89 -17.86
N GLU A 481 13.99 -10.33 -16.75
CA GLU A 481 14.17 -11.02 -15.47
C GLU A 481 13.68 -10.14 -14.31
N THR A 482 13.53 -10.73 -13.13
CA THR A 482 13.30 -9.97 -11.89
C THR A 482 14.49 -9.02 -11.66
N PRO A 483 14.26 -7.71 -11.54
CA PRO A 483 15.34 -6.77 -11.37
C PRO A 483 16.17 -7.05 -10.11
N PRO A 484 17.48 -6.72 -10.16
CA PRO A 484 18.31 -6.81 -8.97
C PRO A 484 17.79 -5.87 -7.88
N LEU A 485 17.84 -6.34 -6.64
CA LEU A 485 17.49 -5.54 -5.48
C LEU A 485 18.47 -4.39 -5.31
N VAL A 486 17.94 -3.21 -4.99
CA VAL A 486 18.75 -2.06 -4.65
C VAL A 486 19.36 -2.30 -3.27
N SER A 487 20.62 -2.73 -3.29
CA SER A 487 21.46 -3.14 -2.16
C SER A 487 21.01 -2.66 -0.76
N ASP A 488 20.33 -3.54 -0.04
CA ASP A 488 20.57 -3.68 1.39
C ASP A 488 21.63 -4.77 1.56
N ARG A 489 22.68 -4.50 2.35
CA ARG A 489 23.79 -5.44 2.59
C ARG A 489 23.20 -6.83 2.91
N GLY A 490 23.62 -7.89 2.22
CA GLY A 490 22.97 -9.21 2.33
C GLY A 490 22.80 -9.74 3.76
N LEU A 491 23.68 -9.33 4.68
CA LEU A 491 23.56 -9.63 6.12
C LEU A 491 22.34 -8.95 6.77
N VAL A 492 22.05 -7.69 6.43
CA VAL A 492 20.89 -6.94 6.96
C VAL A 492 19.60 -7.61 6.47
N ARG A 493 19.50 -7.95 5.18
CA ARG A 493 18.34 -8.66 4.62
C ARG A 493 18.12 -10.03 5.26
N PHE A 494 19.20 -10.80 5.47
CA PHE A 494 19.12 -12.09 6.16
C PHE A 494 18.55 -11.91 7.58
N VAL A 495 19.04 -10.92 8.31
CA VAL A 495 18.58 -10.63 9.67
C VAL A 495 17.14 -10.10 9.70
N GLU A 496 16.73 -9.23 8.77
CA GLU A 496 15.35 -8.75 8.64
C GLU A 496 14.37 -9.88 8.28
N ASN A 497 14.73 -10.76 7.33
CA ASN A 497 13.92 -11.92 6.98
C ASN A 497 13.73 -12.87 8.16
N ILE A 498 14.78 -13.11 8.95
CA ILE A 498 14.69 -13.93 10.16
C ILE A 498 13.85 -13.22 11.23
N GLY A 499 14.06 -11.93 11.45
CA GLY A 499 13.29 -11.12 12.41
C GLY A 499 11.79 -11.06 12.10
N ARG A 500 11.41 -11.14 10.81
CA ARG A 500 10.02 -11.25 10.34
C ARG A 500 9.41 -12.62 10.62
N SER A 501 10.19 -13.68 10.59
CA SER A 501 9.66 -15.03 10.81
C SER A 501 9.21 -15.21 12.27
N THR A 502 7.89 -15.25 12.48
CA THR A 502 7.28 -15.46 13.81
C THR A 502 7.79 -16.75 14.45
N SER A 503 8.06 -17.77 13.64
CA SER A 503 8.58 -19.07 14.08
C SER A 503 9.97 -18.99 14.69
N VAL A 504 10.90 -18.21 14.12
CA VAL A 504 12.27 -18.11 14.68
C VAL A 504 12.28 -17.27 15.95
N ALA A 505 11.51 -16.18 15.97
CA ALA A 505 11.31 -15.38 17.17
C ALA A 505 10.73 -16.22 18.32
N PHE A 506 9.70 -17.02 18.05
CA PHE A 506 9.13 -17.96 19.01
C PHE A 506 10.16 -19.00 19.47
N LEU A 507 10.92 -19.59 18.55
CA LEU A 507 11.93 -20.61 18.87
C LEU A 507 13.03 -20.04 19.78
N LEU A 508 13.52 -18.83 19.52
CA LEU A 508 14.53 -18.19 20.37
C LEU A 508 14.00 -17.86 21.76
N LEU A 509 12.78 -17.35 21.87
CA LEU A 509 12.16 -17.14 23.19
C LEU A 509 11.97 -18.48 23.90
N PHE A 510 11.44 -19.50 23.22
CA PHE A 510 11.20 -20.83 23.78
C PHE A 510 12.49 -21.49 24.29
N VAL A 511 13.54 -21.52 23.47
CA VAL A 511 14.86 -22.04 23.86
C VAL A 511 15.48 -21.20 24.98
N GLY A 512 15.37 -19.87 24.88
CA GLY A 512 15.89 -18.95 25.90
C GLY A 512 15.22 -19.17 27.26
N PHE A 513 13.90 -19.34 27.28
CA PHE A 513 13.10 -19.62 28.46
C PHE A 513 13.36 -21.00 29.07
N ILE A 514 13.50 -22.04 28.23
CA ILE A 514 13.91 -23.38 28.69
C ILE A 514 15.30 -23.34 29.34
N ALA A 515 16.25 -22.66 28.70
CA ALA A 515 17.62 -22.55 29.20
C ALA A 515 17.66 -21.74 30.51
N LEU A 516 16.88 -20.65 30.62
CA LEU A 516 16.72 -19.88 31.85
C LEU A 516 16.11 -20.75 32.97
N SER A 517 15.10 -21.58 32.66
CA SER A 517 14.49 -22.48 33.63
C SER A 517 15.43 -23.58 34.10
N ALA A 518 16.29 -24.10 33.21
CA ALA A 518 17.29 -25.11 33.56
C ALA A 518 18.34 -24.54 34.52
N GLU A 519 18.82 -23.31 34.29
CA GLU A 519 19.70 -22.58 35.21
C GLU A 519 19.05 -22.41 36.59
N ALA A 520 17.78 -21.99 36.64
CA ALA A 520 17.05 -21.76 37.89
C ALA A 520 16.84 -23.05 38.70
N SER A 521 16.68 -24.19 38.03
CA SER A 521 16.47 -25.49 38.69
C SER A 521 17.77 -26.13 39.20
N SER A 522 18.92 -25.68 38.71
CA SER A 522 20.24 -26.18 39.13
C SER A 522 21.23 -25.02 39.19
N PRO A 523 21.17 -24.21 40.28
CA PRO A 523 22.06 -23.07 40.44
C PRO A 523 23.53 -23.50 40.37
N GLY A 524 24.32 -22.91 39.46
CA GLY A 524 25.76 -23.14 39.34
C GLY A 524 26.24 -23.73 38.00
N LEU A 525 25.33 -24.07 37.07
CA LEU A 525 25.66 -24.49 35.70
C LEU A 525 25.65 -23.27 34.77
N SER A 526 26.78 -22.64 34.47
CA SER A 526 26.77 -21.38 33.67
C SER A 526 26.39 -21.51 32.17
N ILE A 527 26.29 -22.73 31.63
CA ILE A 527 26.03 -22.96 30.20
C ILE A 527 24.57 -22.64 29.81
N PRO A 528 23.53 -23.18 30.48
CA PRO A 528 22.14 -22.79 30.23
C PRO A 528 21.89 -21.28 30.35
N GLY A 529 22.43 -20.61 31.38
CA GLY A 529 22.34 -19.16 31.53
C GLY A 529 22.93 -18.38 30.35
N PHE A 530 24.10 -18.80 29.83
CA PHE A 530 24.70 -18.20 28.64
C PHE A 530 23.85 -18.41 27.37
N ILE A 531 23.27 -19.60 27.21
CA ILE A 531 22.35 -19.90 26.10
C ILE A 531 21.11 -19.01 26.18
N ALA A 532 20.52 -18.85 27.37
CA ALA A 532 19.37 -17.98 27.60
C ALA A 532 19.69 -16.53 27.22
N LEU A 533 20.81 -15.99 27.72
CA LEU A 533 21.26 -14.63 27.42
C LEU A 533 21.48 -14.42 25.92
N THR A 534 22.12 -15.38 25.25
CA THR A 534 22.38 -15.29 23.80
C THR A 534 21.09 -15.32 23.00
N CYS A 535 20.13 -16.20 23.36
CA CYS A 535 18.84 -16.28 22.67
C CYS A 535 18.03 -14.99 22.83
N PHE A 536 17.95 -14.44 24.04
CA PHE A 536 17.30 -13.16 24.27
C PHE A 536 18.01 -12.04 23.52
N ALA A 537 19.34 -11.92 23.64
CA ALA A 537 20.10 -10.89 22.94
C ALA A 537 19.88 -10.92 21.41
N LEU A 538 19.91 -12.11 20.80
CA LEU A 538 19.61 -12.28 19.37
C LEU A 538 18.16 -11.91 19.04
N PHE A 539 17.20 -12.31 19.87
CA PHE A 539 15.80 -11.91 19.70
C PHE A 539 15.63 -10.38 19.72
N PHE A 540 16.17 -9.69 20.72
CA PHE A 540 16.14 -8.23 20.82
C PHE A 540 16.85 -7.56 19.63
N TRP A 541 18.02 -8.07 19.24
CA TRP A 541 18.79 -7.54 18.12
C TRP A 541 18.00 -7.61 16.80
N MET A 542 17.34 -8.73 16.52
CA MET A 542 16.56 -8.90 15.30
C MET A 542 15.29 -8.04 15.29
N LYS A 543 14.61 -7.90 16.43
CA LYS A 543 13.40 -7.06 16.52
C LYS A 543 13.72 -5.58 16.45
N PHE A 544 14.86 -5.16 17.00
CA PHE A 544 15.37 -3.80 16.86
C PHE A 544 15.71 -3.47 15.40
N LEU A 545 16.37 -4.39 14.69
CA LEU A 545 16.66 -4.21 13.25
C LEU A 545 15.40 -4.25 12.37
N ALA A 546 14.41 -5.06 12.73
CA ALA A 546 13.10 -5.08 12.07
C ALA A 546 12.27 -3.81 12.34
N GLY A 547 12.71 -2.92 13.24
CA GLY A 547 12.03 -1.67 13.58
C GLY A 547 10.75 -1.86 14.40
N THR A 548 10.56 -3.01 15.04
CA THR A 548 9.40 -3.31 15.90
C THR A 548 9.72 -3.21 17.40
N ALA A 549 10.94 -2.80 17.75
CA ALA A 549 11.39 -2.69 19.14
C ALA A 549 12.11 -1.37 19.37
N GLU A 550 11.70 -0.64 20.40
CA GLU A 550 12.39 0.54 20.91
C GLU A 550 13.11 0.21 22.24
N TRP A 551 13.57 1.25 22.94
CA TRP A 551 14.24 1.10 24.24
C TRP A 551 13.29 0.69 25.36
N LEU A 552 12.01 1.05 25.25
CA LEU A 552 11.01 0.82 26.30
C LEU A 552 10.81 -0.67 26.57
N GLU A 553 10.71 -1.46 25.50
CA GLU A 553 10.43 -2.89 25.52
C GLU A 553 11.60 -3.67 26.13
N LEU A 554 12.82 -3.29 25.72
CA LEU A 554 14.05 -3.85 26.28
C LEU A 554 14.17 -3.54 27.78
N VAL A 555 13.87 -2.30 28.18
CA VAL A 555 13.90 -1.89 29.60
C VAL A 555 12.82 -2.63 30.39
N ALA A 556 11.59 -2.73 29.89
CA ALA A 556 10.50 -3.44 30.56
C ALA A 556 10.81 -4.92 30.78
N PHE A 557 11.31 -5.61 29.75
CA PHE A 557 11.69 -7.02 29.85
C PHE A 557 12.86 -7.23 30.82
N THR A 558 13.91 -6.41 30.71
CA THR A 558 15.10 -6.51 31.57
C THR A 558 14.77 -6.19 33.02
N LEU A 559 13.95 -5.17 33.27
CA LEU A 559 13.46 -4.83 34.61
C LEU A 559 12.62 -5.98 35.18
N GLY A 560 11.76 -6.59 34.36
CA GLY A 560 11.00 -7.77 34.76
C GLY A 560 11.88 -8.94 35.20
N LEU A 561 12.95 -9.23 34.45
CA LEU A 561 13.94 -10.26 34.82
C LEU A 561 14.67 -9.93 36.13
N ILE A 562 15.04 -8.66 36.34
CA ILE A 562 15.67 -8.19 37.58
C ILE A 562 14.70 -8.34 38.77
N CYS A 563 13.42 -7.99 38.61
CA CYS A 563 12.42 -8.15 39.66
C CYS A 563 12.26 -9.62 40.07
N ILE A 564 12.24 -10.55 39.11
CA ILE A 564 12.22 -12.00 39.39
C ILE A 564 13.50 -12.42 40.13
N GLY A 565 14.66 -11.93 39.70
CA GLY A 565 15.94 -12.21 40.39
C GLY A 565 15.94 -11.71 41.84
N ILE A 566 15.44 -10.51 42.11
CA ILE A 566 15.33 -9.95 43.46
C ILE A 566 14.45 -10.83 44.35
N GLU A 567 13.31 -11.30 43.84
CA GLU A 567 12.45 -12.23 44.59
C GLU A 567 13.22 -13.51 44.93
N ILE A 568 13.87 -14.15 43.95
CA ILE A 568 14.57 -15.41 44.16
C ILE A 568 15.75 -15.29 45.15
N PHE A 569 16.53 -14.20 45.10
CA PHE A 569 17.76 -14.06 45.88
C PHE A 569 17.61 -13.29 47.20
N VAL A 570 16.65 -12.37 47.29
CA VAL A 570 16.53 -11.42 48.41
C VAL A 570 15.29 -11.66 49.26
N LEU A 571 14.15 -11.97 48.63
CA LEU A 571 12.85 -12.06 49.29
C LEU A 571 12.27 -13.48 49.18
N PRO A 572 12.49 -14.38 50.15
CA PRO A 572 11.89 -15.70 50.10
C PRO A 572 10.35 -15.62 50.17
N GLY A 573 9.68 -15.84 49.03
CA GLY A 573 8.22 -15.78 48.89
C GLY A 573 7.74 -15.78 47.43
N VAL A 574 6.42 -15.82 47.21
CA VAL A 574 5.78 -15.41 45.94
C VAL A 574 5.19 -14.02 46.19
N GLY A 575 6.03 -13.01 46.10
CA GLY A 575 5.71 -11.62 46.39
C GLY A 575 5.30 -10.80 45.17
N ILE A 576 5.16 -9.49 45.43
CA ILE A 576 4.80 -8.48 44.43
C ILE A 576 5.87 -8.38 43.34
N PHE A 577 7.15 -8.60 43.67
CA PHE A 577 8.25 -8.53 42.70
C PHE A 577 8.25 -9.72 41.74
N GLY A 578 7.93 -10.93 42.20
CA GLY A 578 7.76 -12.10 41.33
C GLY A 578 6.62 -11.92 40.31
N ILE A 579 5.41 -11.59 40.78
CA ILE A 579 4.24 -11.39 39.89
C ILE A 579 4.44 -10.17 38.99
N GLY A 580 4.89 -9.05 39.55
CA GLY A 580 5.19 -7.83 38.80
C GLY A 580 6.28 -8.04 37.75
N GLY A 581 7.31 -8.82 38.06
CA GLY A 581 8.38 -9.17 37.14
C GLY A 581 7.88 -9.98 35.94
N VAL A 582 7.04 -11.00 36.16
CA VAL A 582 6.42 -11.78 35.08
C VAL A 582 5.52 -10.88 34.21
N LEU A 583 4.71 -10.01 34.80
CA LEU A 583 3.87 -9.08 34.05
C LEU A 583 4.70 -8.10 33.20
N LEU A 584 5.80 -7.57 33.73
CA LEU A 584 6.72 -6.71 32.99
C LEU A 584 7.42 -7.44 31.84
N MET A 585 7.78 -8.72 32.03
CA MET A 585 8.33 -9.55 30.94
C MET A 585 7.30 -9.80 29.83
N ILE A 586 6.05 -10.13 30.20
CA ILE A 586 4.95 -10.29 29.24
C ILE A 586 4.73 -8.99 28.49
N LEU A 587 4.66 -7.86 29.19
CA LEU A 587 4.50 -6.54 28.59
C LEU A 587 5.63 -6.25 27.59
N GLY A 588 6.90 -6.50 27.96
CA GLY A 588 8.04 -6.33 27.07
C GLY A 588 7.96 -7.19 25.80
N ILE A 589 7.56 -8.47 25.92
CA ILE A 589 7.41 -9.39 24.77
C ILE A 589 6.26 -8.95 23.86
N VAL A 590 5.13 -8.55 24.43
CA VAL A 590 3.94 -8.11 23.69
C VAL A 590 4.25 -6.83 22.92
N LEU A 591 4.78 -5.81 23.60
CA LEU A 591 5.14 -4.54 22.98
C LEU A 591 6.18 -4.73 21.86
N MET A 592 7.15 -5.63 22.03
CA MET A 592 8.17 -5.92 21.01
C MET A 592 7.61 -6.57 19.73
N SER A 593 6.41 -7.12 19.79
CA SER A 593 5.74 -7.75 18.66
C SER A 593 4.86 -6.78 17.87
N GLN A 594 4.81 -5.49 18.27
CA GLN A 594 3.96 -4.46 17.67
C GLN A 594 4.69 -3.12 17.62
N THR A 595 4.15 -2.14 16.89
CA THR A 595 4.78 -0.82 16.70
C THR A 595 4.10 0.29 17.52
N PHE A 596 3.23 -0.06 18.46
CA PHE A 596 2.41 0.88 19.23
C PHE A 596 2.31 0.46 20.70
N ILE A 597 2.11 1.44 21.59
CA ILE A 597 1.99 1.20 23.05
C ILE A 597 0.53 0.97 23.44
N LEU A 598 -0.37 1.87 23.00
CA LEU A 598 -1.81 1.78 23.24
C LEU A 598 -2.56 1.70 21.91
N PRO A 599 -3.51 0.76 21.75
CA PRO A 599 -4.24 0.58 20.50
C PRO A 599 -5.19 1.75 20.25
N GLN A 600 -5.08 2.36 19.07
CA GLN A 600 -5.89 3.49 18.63
C GLN A 600 -6.88 3.12 17.51
N ASN A 601 -6.64 2.01 16.81
CA ASN A 601 -7.47 1.56 15.69
C ASN A 601 -7.75 0.05 15.76
N SER A 602 -8.70 -0.44 14.97
CA SER A 602 -9.15 -1.84 14.98
C SER A 602 -8.02 -2.83 14.66
N PHE A 603 -7.13 -2.49 13.72
CA PHE A 603 -5.96 -3.30 13.37
C PHE A 603 -5.00 -3.47 14.56
N GLN A 604 -4.68 -2.38 15.25
CA GLN A 604 -3.86 -2.41 16.46
C GLN A 604 -4.52 -3.24 17.58
N TYR A 605 -5.84 -3.17 17.76
CA TYR A 605 -6.53 -4.04 18.71
C TYR A 605 -6.38 -5.54 18.38
N GLN A 606 -6.48 -5.91 17.10
CA GLN A 606 -6.28 -7.29 16.67
C GLN A 606 -4.84 -7.77 16.91
N ILE A 607 -3.84 -6.94 16.60
CA ILE A 607 -2.43 -7.23 16.86
C ILE A 607 -2.19 -7.41 18.35
N LEU A 608 -2.66 -6.47 19.19
CA LEU A 608 -2.49 -6.54 20.64
C LEU A 608 -3.11 -7.81 21.21
N ASN A 609 -4.35 -8.13 20.82
CA ASN A 609 -5.03 -9.33 21.28
C ASN A 609 -4.25 -10.59 20.89
N ARG A 610 -3.79 -10.68 19.64
CA ARG A 610 -2.94 -11.79 19.18
C ARG A 610 -1.64 -11.86 19.99
N GLY A 611 -0.99 -10.73 20.24
CA GLY A 611 0.23 -10.63 21.05
C GLY A 611 0.05 -11.11 22.50
N ILE A 612 -1.06 -10.74 23.14
CA ILE A 612 -1.40 -11.20 24.49
C ILE A 612 -1.59 -12.72 24.50
N TRP A 613 -2.37 -13.27 23.56
CA TRP A 613 -2.59 -14.71 23.46
C TRP A 613 -1.31 -15.50 23.16
N THR A 614 -0.42 -14.98 22.31
CA THR A 614 0.87 -15.63 22.05
C THR A 614 1.79 -15.58 23.26
N ALA A 615 1.84 -14.46 23.99
CA ALA A 615 2.63 -14.36 25.22
C ALA A 615 2.11 -15.29 26.32
N LEU A 616 0.79 -15.39 26.48
CA LEU A 616 0.15 -16.35 27.40
C LEU A 616 0.44 -17.81 26.99
N ALA A 617 0.34 -18.13 25.70
CA ALA A 617 0.67 -19.46 25.19
C ALA A 617 2.14 -19.81 25.41
N ALA A 618 3.06 -18.85 25.22
CA ALA A 618 4.48 -19.04 25.51
C ALA A 618 4.75 -19.26 27.00
N LEU A 619 4.07 -18.52 27.89
CA LEU A 619 4.17 -18.73 29.34
C LEU A 619 3.64 -20.10 29.77
N LEU A 620 2.49 -20.51 29.25
CA LEU A 620 1.95 -21.85 29.50
C LEU A 620 2.87 -22.94 28.94
N GLY A 621 3.46 -22.69 27.77
CA GLY A 621 4.47 -23.56 27.17
C GLY A 621 5.74 -23.66 28.01
N LEU A 622 6.22 -22.57 28.61
CA LEU A 622 7.30 -22.58 29.60
C LEU A 622 6.90 -23.48 30.79
N ILE A 623 5.76 -23.23 31.43
CA ILE A 623 5.31 -24.00 32.60
C ILE A 623 5.20 -25.49 32.26
N ALA A 624 4.58 -25.83 31.13
CA ALA A 624 4.47 -27.19 30.62
C ALA A 624 5.86 -27.79 30.33
N GLY A 625 6.79 -27.00 29.79
CA GLY A 625 8.18 -27.37 29.55
C GLY A 625 8.94 -27.65 30.83
N VAL A 626 8.76 -26.85 31.88
CA VAL A 626 9.34 -27.10 33.22
C VAL A 626 8.80 -28.40 33.81
N ILE A 627 7.48 -28.61 33.73
CA ILE A 627 6.83 -29.84 34.21
C ILE A 627 7.35 -31.04 33.41
N ALA A 628 7.34 -30.97 32.08
CA ALA A 628 7.84 -32.01 31.20
C ALA A 628 9.32 -32.31 31.44
N MET A 629 10.15 -31.28 31.64
CA MET A 629 11.55 -31.44 32.02
C MET A 629 11.64 -32.17 33.36
N ARG A 630 10.91 -31.74 34.39
CA ARG A 630 10.93 -32.42 35.70
C ARG A 630 10.53 -33.90 35.63
N TYR A 631 9.60 -34.25 34.74
CA TYR A 631 9.17 -35.64 34.53
C TYR A 631 10.08 -36.45 33.58
N ALA A 632 10.68 -35.81 32.57
CA ALA A 632 11.47 -36.47 31.53
C ALA A 632 12.97 -36.53 31.85
N LEU A 633 13.52 -35.54 32.57
CA LEU A 633 14.94 -35.47 32.96
C LEU A 633 15.44 -36.73 33.71
N PRO A 634 14.64 -37.40 34.57
CA PRO A 634 15.06 -38.65 35.21
C PRO A 634 15.36 -39.81 34.24
N HIS A 635 14.92 -39.72 32.98
CA HIS A 635 15.01 -40.81 32.00
C HIS A 635 16.04 -40.55 30.88
N VAL A 636 16.78 -39.42 30.90
CA VAL A 636 17.73 -39.07 29.83
C VAL A 636 19.18 -39.39 30.26
N PRO A 637 19.87 -40.35 29.61
CA PRO A 637 21.15 -40.89 30.08
C PRO A 637 22.35 -39.92 30.01
N LEU A 638 22.16 -38.73 29.44
CA LEU A 638 23.21 -37.69 29.31
C LEU A 638 23.24 -36.71 30.50
N PHE A 639 22.18 -36.64 31.30
CA PHE A 639 22.03 -35.69 32.43
C PHE A 639 21.96 -36.36 33.81
N SER A 640 22.09 -37.68 33.88
CA SER A 640 22.04 -38.46 35.12
C SER A 640 23.18 -38.16 36.11
N GLY A 641 24.20 -37.41 35.70
CA GLY A 641 25.30 -36.97 36.56
C GLY A 641 25.15 -35.57 37.16
N LEU A 642 24.07 -34.84 36.84
CA LEU A 642 23.86 -33.45 37.27
C LEU A 642 22.72 -33.27 38.28
N MET A 643 21.95 -34.32 38.56
CA MET A 643 21.02 -34.35 39.69
C MET A 643 21.63 -35.18 40.82
N MET A 644 21.77 -34.56 42.00
CA MET A 644 21.80 -35.32 43.23
C MET A 644 20.48 -36.08 43.27
N GLU A 645 20.53 -37.42 43.26
CA GLU A 645 19.34 -38.26 43.44
C GLU A 645 18.53 -37.68 44.60
N PRO A 646 17.25 -37.30 44.40
CA PRO A 646 16.41 -36.97 45.53
C PRO A 646 16.42 -38.21 46.41
N GLU A 647 16.81 -38.04 47.69
CA GLU A 647 16.78 -39.11 48.68
C GLU A 647 15.39 -39.75 48.61
N ASN A 648 15.34 -40.95 48.03
CA ASN A 648 14.10 -41.63 47.75
C ASN A 648 13.21 -41.62 49.01
N GLU A 649 12.00 -41.08 48.91
CA GLU A 649 11.00 -41.12 49.99
C GLU A 649 10.72 -42.56 50.47
N THR A 650 11.06 -43.57 49.65
CA THR A 650 11.03 -44.98 50.04
C THR A 650 12.04 -45.34 51.13
N ARG A 651 13.19 -44.65 51.24
CA ARG A 651 14.10 -44.82 52.39
C ARG A 651 13.59 -44.13 53.65
N ILE A 652 12.77 -43.08 53.54
CA ILE A 652 12.15 -42.46 54.73
C ILE A 652 11.07 -43.39 55.30
N ASN A 653 10.26 -44.01 54.43
CA ASN A 653 9.27 -45.01 54.84
C ASN A 653 9.87 -46.35 55.29
N GLU A 654 11.00 -46.79 54.73
CA GLU A 654 11.72 -47.98 55.24
C GLU A 654 12.53 -47.67 56.51
N ALA A 655 13.07 -46.47 56.67
CA ALA A 655 13.73 -46.04 57.91
C ALA A 655 12.72 -45.88 59.06
N GLU A 656 11.50 -45.41 58.79
CA GLU A 656 10.41 -45.39 59.79
C GLU A 656 9.92 -46.80 60.14
N LYS A 657 9.91 -47.75 59.19
CA LYS A 657 9.62 -49.17 59.48
C LYS A 657 10.75 -49.91 60.19
N LEU A 658 12.00 -49.43 60.11
CA LEU A 658 13.15 -49.95 60.85
C LEU A 658 13.34 -49.31 62.24
N ALA A 659 12.46 -48.39 62.64
CA ALA A 659 12.56 -47.61 63.87
C ALA A 659 11.51 -47.95 64.95
N ASP A 660 10.74 -49.03 64.81
CA ASP A 660 9.88 -49.52 65.89
C ASP A 660 10.64 -50.50 66.80
N TYR A 661 11.37 -49.95 67.77
CA TYR A 661 12.11 -50.73 68.77
C TYR A 661 11.22 -51.16 69.96
N SER A 662 9.90 -50.99 69.86
CA SER A 662 8.97 -51.25 70.97
C SER A 662 9.01 -52.70 71.44
N ASN A 663 9.37 -53.64 70.55
CA ASN A 663 9.61 -55.06 70.83
C ASN A 663 10.87 -55.35 71.68
N LEU A 664 11.75 -54.36 71.88
CA LEU A 664 12.95 -54.48 72.70
C LEU A 664 12.74 -54.01 74.15
N LEU A 665 11.60 -53.39 74.46
CA LEU A 665 11.30 -52.89 75.80
C LEU A 665 11.36 -54.04 76.83
N GLY A 666 12.15 -53.86 77.89
CA GLY A 666 12.37 -54.86 78.93
C GLY A 666 13.44 -55.92 78.64
N ARG A 667 14.00 -56.00 77.43
CA ARG A 667 15.11 -56.92 77.11
C ARG A 667 16.43 -56.45 77.71
N ILE A 668 17.34 -57.41 77.89
CA ILE A 668 18.70 -57.20 78.42
C ILE A 668 19.69 -57.29 77.25
N GLY A 669 20.57 -56.31 77.15
CA GLY A 669 21.66 -56.26 76.17
C GLY A 669 23.02 -56.10 76.81
N LEU A 670 24.08 -56.28 76.02
CA LEU A 670 25.46 -56.06 76.41
C LEU A 670 26.02 -54.80 75.75
N THR A 671 26.61 -53.88 76.51
CA THR A 671 27.22 -52.67 75.93
C THR A 671 28.41 -53.01 75.02
N THR A 672 28.36 -52.57 73.76
CA THR A 672 29.46 -52.74 72.79
C THR A 672 30.38 -51.53 72.72
N THR A 673 29.88 -50.35 73.12
CA THR A 673 30.66 -49.14 73.40
C THR A 673 30.36 -48.66 74.82
N PRO A 674 31.25 -47.90 75.48
CA PRO A 674 30.87 -47.21 76.71
C PRO A 674 29.71 -46.23 76.43
N LEU A 675 28.73 -46.17 77.33
CA LEU A 675 27.58 -45.26 77.25
C LEU A 675 27.88 -43.98 78.05
N ARG A 676 28.00 -42.84 77.37
CA ARG A 676 28.29 -41.52 77.97
C ARG A 676 27.62 -40.34 77.23
N PRO A 677 26.32 -40.08 77.44
CA PRO A 677 25.27 -41.04 77.80
C PRO A 677 24.87 -41.91 76.60
N ALA A 678 25.25 -41.55 75.37
CA ALA A 678 24.94 -42.33 74.18
C ALA A 678 26.01 -43.41 73.91
N GLY A 679 25.58 -44.51 73.30
CA GLY A 679 26.47 -45.55 72.77
C GLY A 679 25.66 -46.68 72.14
N LYS A 680 26.24 -47.89 72.04
CA LYS A 680 25.60 -49.04 71.41
C LYS A 680 25.58 -50.24 72.34
N ILE A 681 24.50 -51.01 72.27
CA ILE A 681 24.37 -52.31 72.92
C ILE A 681 24.12 -53.39 71.88
N LYS A 682 24.44 -54.63 72.21
CA LYS A 682 24.02 -55.83 71.48
C LYS A 682 22.88 -56.49 72.25
N VAL A 683 21.70 -56.55 71.63
CA VAL A 683 20.54 -57.31 72.13
C VAL A 683 20.30 -58.42 71.11
N ASP A 684 20.34 -59.67 71.56
CA ASP A 684 20.36 -60.84 70.67
C ASP A 684 21.49 -60.74 69.61
N GLU A 685 21.17 -60.69 68.32
CA GLU A 685 22.13 -60.49 67.21
C GLU A 685 22.13 -59.05 66.66
N GLN A 686 21.36 -58.13 67.26
CA GLN A 686 21.19 -56.76 66.75
C GLN A 686 22.00 -55.74 67.57
N LEU A 687 22.65 -54.82 66.85
CA LEU A 687 23.38 -53.68 67.41
C LEU A 687 22.45 -52.46 67.42
N VAL A 688 22.05 -52.02 68.61
CA VAL A 688 21.08 -50.94 68.80
C VAL A 688 21.77 -49.74 69.44
N GLN A 689 21.53 -48.54 68.93
CA GLN A 689 21.99 -47.31 69.55
C GLN A 689 21.07 -46.95 70.71
N VAL A 690 21.66 -46.68 71.87
CA VAL A 690 20.93 -46.42 73.12
C VAL A 690 21.52 -45.22 73.84
N VAL A 691 20.71 -44.66 74.73
CA VAL A 691 21.11 -43.58 75.65
C VAL A 691 20.92 -44.10 77.07
N SER A 692 21.92 -43.97 77.94
CA SER A 692 21.73 -44.29 79.36
C SER A 692 20.75 -43.31 80.01
N ASP A 693 20.16 -43.72 81.12
CA ASP A 693 19.34 -42.90 82.04
C ASP A 693 20.07 -41.69 82.67
N GLY A 694 21.34 -41.46 82.28
CA GLY A 694 22.21 -40.44 82.85
C GLY A 694 23.46 -41.03 83.52
N SER A 695 23.48 -42.35 83.75
CA SER A 695 24.65 -43.07 84.28
C SER A 695 25.72 -43.33 83.21
N VAL A 696 27.00 -43.38 83.62
CA VAL A 696 28.10 -43.77 82.74
C VAL A 696 28.28 -45.28 82.82
N ILE A 697 28.01 -45.99 81.72
CA ILE A 697 28.06 -47.46 81.70
C ILE A 697 29.26 -47.93 80.84
N PRO A 698 30.26 -48.63 81.42
CA PRO A 698 31.40 -49.16 80.66
C PRO A 698 30.98 -50.20 79.60
N ARG A 699 31.89 -50.45 78.64
CA ARG A 699 31.72 -51.50 77.62
C ARG A 699 31.76 -52.88 78.27
N GLY A 700 30.90 -53.79 77.83
CA GLY A 700 30.79 -55.17 78.30
C GLY A 700 29.87 -55.38 79.50
N GLN A 701 29.13 -54.34 79.93
CA GLN A 701 28.17 -54.43 81.04
C GLN A 701 26.76 -54.77 80.52
N ARG A 702 25.99 -55.52 81.32
CA ARG A 702 24.59 -55.81 81.03
C ARG A 702 23.71 -54.61 81.37
N VAL A 703 22.81 -54.28 80.45
CA VAL A 703 21.88 -53.16 80.59
C VAL A 703 20.48 -53.59 80.17
N LYS A 704 19.47 -53.06 80.84
CA LYS A 704 18.06 -53.33 80.53
C LYS A 704 17.45 -52.13 79.82
N ILE A 705 16.68 -52.39 78.77
CA ILE A 705 15.93 -51.35 78.07
C ILE A 705 14.70 -50.98 78.90
N THR A 706 14.64 -49.73 79.35
CA THR A 706 13.60 -49.21 80.25
C THR A 706 12.56 -48.37 79.51
N GLU A 707 12.95 -47.66 78.44
CA GLU A 707 12.06 -46.79 77.67
C GLU A 707 12.37 -46.90 76.17
N VAL A 708 11.34 -46.90 75.34
CA VAL A 708 11.46 -46.84 73.88
C VAL A 708 10.48 -45.79 73.35
N ASN A 709 11.02 -44.69 72.83
CA ASN A 709 10.26 -43.62 72.18
C ASN A 709 10.74 -43.48 70.73
N GLY A 710 10.12 -44.24 69.82
CA GLY A 710 10.53 -44.31 68.42
C GLY A 710 11.99 -44.77 68.29
N THR A 711 12.85 -43.91 67.75
CA THR A 711 14.29 -44.16 67.60
C THR A 711 15.12 -43.98 68.87
N ARG A 712 14.55 -43.44 69.95
CA ARG A 712 15.23 -43.23 71.24
C ARG A 712 14.98 -44.40 72.18
N VAL A 713 16.00 -45.23 72.38
CA VAL A 713 15.99 -46.36 73.32
C VAL A 713 16.82 -45.99 74.56
N VAL A 714 16.20 -45.99 75.73
CA VAL A 714 16.85 -45.68 77.01
C VAL A 714 17.18 -46.97 77.77
N VAL A 715 18.37 -47.02 78.34
CA VAL A 715 18.87 -48.18 79.09
C VAL A 715 19.36 -47.80 80.48
N GLU A 716 19.22 -48.74 81.40
CA GLU A 716 19.72 -48.64 82.77
C GLU A 716 20.67 -49.80 83.05
N ALA A 717 21.71 -49.57 83.86
CA ALA A 717 22.65 -50.61 84.27
C ALA A 717 21.89 -51.69 85.06
N GLN A 718 22.06 -52.96 84.69
CA GLN A 718 21.53 -54.05 85.48
C GLN A 718 22.56 -54.42 86.55
N GLU A 719 22.21 -54.28 87.81
CA GLU A 719 23.01 -54.80 88.92
C GLU A 719 22.91 -56.34 88.91
N ASP A 720 24.07 -57.02 88.90
CA ASP A 720 24.12 -58.47 89.09
C ASP A 720 23.73 -58.76 90.55
N ALA A 721 22.66 -59.54 90.76
CA ALA A 721 22.22 -59.99 92.06
C ALA A 721 23.14 -61.07 92.66
#